data_AF-A0A6G3SJY3-F1
#
_entry.id   AF-A0A6G3SJY3-F1
#
_cell.length_a   1.000
_cell.length_b   1.000
_cell.length_c   1.000
_cell.angle_alpha   90.00
_cell.angle_beta   90.00
_cell.angle_gamma   90.00
#
_symmetry.space_group_name_H-M   'P 1'
#
loop_
_entity.id
_entity.type
_entity.pdbx_description
1 polymer ?
#
loop_
_entity_poly.entity_id
_entity_poly.type
_entity_poly.pdbx_seq_one_letter_code
_entity_poly.pdbx_strand_id
1 'polypeptide(L)'
;MRFRGKSIRRKIVALLLVPLVSLSGLWVFATYITGRQADELMSAGSIVEKVGNPLEDAVRAVQDERRQTLVFLADPRASDALPVLMGQRATTDRIVGEVRENAREPDVREALTASDAARLDAILSAVDGLDALRESVEKRTISRAKALDFYNGLVDPSYRFLNGLHTLENVSMDKQMRALVGISRAREILSREDALIASGLIAGRFTTSELRQISGLVAQRELLYEVSLENLPAAERRRVEQFWGSPDTEPLRSAEDALIAAGPTERPGAVDADRWEESAVPVLDRLAGDATEMGNRFQDRAEPAAYRVLAKAGIAGVLGFLALIISVFVSVRIGRELVRDLSRLRKDAHEVSGVRLPSVMRRLAAGEQVDVETEAPHLSYEPDEIGQVGQALNTLQRAAVEAAVKQADMRRGVSEVFVNLARRNQVLLHRQLTLLDAMERRTENGDELADLFRLDHLTTRMRRHAEGLVILSGAAPSRQWRKPIQLMDVVRAAVAEVEDYERIEVRRLARIGVGGPAVADLTHLIAELLENATVFSPPHTAVQVHGERVSNGFTLEIHDRGLGMAPEILLDANLRLAETPDFELSDTDRLGLFVVSRLAQRQNVRVSLQKSPYGGTTAVVFIPAALLTDAPDTHGTGFRLDRRAERAIGSGRSSDAAQGGQSAAPGGERRVNGRSVALSPVPTGLTGAGVLDGPVELEAPVGPLDFAGDPLDRSPD
;
A
#
# COMPACT_ATOMS: atom_id res chain seq x y z
N MET A 1 2.00 -19.61 7.38
CA MET A 1 0.71 -18.95 7.69
C MET A 1 -0.11 -18.78 6.41
N ARG A 2 -1.36 -19.28 6.38
CA ARG A 2 -2.18 -19.39 5.17
C ARG A 2 -3.04 -18.13 5.00
N PHE A 3 -2.60 -17.19 4.17
CA PHE A 3 -3.28 -15.91 3.93
C PHE A 3 -4.46 -16.05 2.94
N ARG A 4 -5.62 -16.56 3.40
CA ARG A 4 -6.90 -16.49 2.66
C ARG A 4 -7.68 -15.23 3.07
N GLY A 5 -8.09 -14.41 2.09
CA GLY A 5 -9.08 -13.33 2.28
C GLY A 5 -8.59 -11.90 2.51
N LYS A 6 -7.28 -11.57 2.47
CA LYS A 6 -6.80 -10.18 2.67
C LYS A 6 -6.62 -9.44 1.33
N SER A 7 -7.10 -8.19 1.27
CA SER A 7 -6.95 -7.26 0.13
C SER A 7 -5.51 -7.21 -0.40
N ILE A 8 -5.32 -7.08 -1.72
CA ILE A 8 -4.01 -6.96 -2.39
C ILE A 8 -3.08 -5.97 -1.68
N ARG A 9 -3.62 -4.82 -1.23
CA ARG A 9 -2.92 -3.82 -0.41
C ARG A 9 -2.18 -4.42 0.80
N ARG A 10 -2.82 -5.32 1.55
CA ARG A 10 -2.22 -5.94 2.75
C ARG A 10 -1.09 -6.90 2.39
N LYS A 11 -1.18 -7.60 1.23
CA LYS A 11 -0.11 -8.49 0.77
C LYS A 11 1.13 -7.69 0.33
N ILE A 12 0.93 -6.61 -0.44
CA ILE A 12 2.01 -5.71 -0.86
C ILE A 12 2.69 -5.08 0.37
N VAL A 13 1.90 -4.55 1.30
CA VAL A 13 2.44 -4.00 2.56
C VAL A 13 3.20 -5.06 3.36
N ALA A 14 2.67 -6.28 3.50
CA ALA A 14 3.37 -7.34 4.23
C ALA A 14 4.68 -7.76 3.55
N LEU A 15 4.71 -7.85 2.22
CA LEU A 15 5.91 -8.20 1.45
C LEU A 15 7.01 -7.15 1.60
N LEU A 16 6.63 -5.87 1.67
CA LEU A 16 7.55 -4.74 1.84
C LEU A 16 7.99 -4.51 3.29
N LEU A 17 7.15 -4.88 4.26
CA LEU A 17 7.40 -4.65 5.68
C LEU A 17 8.41 -5.64 6.27
N VAL A 18 8.44 -6.88 5.80
CA VAL A 18 9.39 -7.90 6.31
C VAL A 18 10.86 -7.49 6.11
N PRO A 19 11.31 -7.09 4.90
CA PRO A 19 12.67 -6.60 4.70
C PRO A 19 12.99 -5.35 5.51
N LEU A 20 12.03 -4.42 5.64
CA LEU A 20 12.21 -3.19 6.40
C LEU A 20 12.39 -3.45 7.90
N VAL A 21 11.59 -4.34 8.49
CA VAL A 21 11.72 -4.73 9.90
C VAL A 21 13.05 -5.44 10.12
N SER A 22 13.47 -6.32 9.20
CA SER A 22 14.77 -7.00 9.27
C SER A 22 15.93 -6.00 9.21
N LEU A 23 15.91 -5.08 8.24
CA LEU A 23 16.92 -4.02 8.11
C LEU A 23 16.97 -3.11 9.33
N SER A 24 15.81 -2.77 9.88
CA SER A 24 15.69 -1.97 11.10
C SER A 24 16.27 -2.71 12.30
N GLY A 25 15.94 -3.99 12.46
CA GLY A 25 16.49 -4.84 13.51
C GLY A 25 18.02 -4.95 13.41
N LEU A 26 18.55 -5.18 12.20
CA LEU A 26 20.00 -5.25 11.97
C LEU A 26 20.69 -3.91 12.28
N TRP A 27 20.11 -2.80 11.85
CA TRP A 27 20.67 -1.46 12.12
C TRP A 27 20.64 -1.12 13.61
N VAL A 28 19.53 -1.39 14.30
CA VAL A 28 19.42 -1.19 15.75
C VAL A 28 20.42 -2.07 16.49
N PHE A 29 20.55 -3.35 16.11
CA PHE A 29 21.52 -4.28 16.71
C PHE A 29 22.97 -3.82 16.50
N ALA A 30 23.33 -3.46 15.27
CA ALA A 30 24.67 -2.96 14.96
C ALA A 30 24.98 -1.65 15.69
N THR A 31 24.02 -0.73 15.75
CA THR A 31 24.14 0.54 16.47
C THR A 31 24.26 0.30 17.98
N TYR A 32 23.53 -0.66 18.53
CA TYR A 32 23.63 -1.03 19.95
C TYR A 32 25.01 -1.59 20.29
N ILE A 33 25.53 -2.55 19.51
CA ILE A 33 26.89 -3.09 19.71
C ILE A 33 27.92 -1.96 19.62
N THR A 34 27.80 -1.12 18.60
CA THR A 34 28.73 -0.01 18.37
C THR A 34 28.67 1.04 19.48
N GLY A 35 27.46 1.35 19.96
CA GLY A 35 27.24 2.27 21.08
C GLY A 35 27.77 1.72 22.39
N ARG A 36 27.66 0.40 22.61
CA ARG A 36 28.28 -0.26 23.76
C ARG A 36 29.81 -0.17 23.71
N GLN A 37 30.44 -0.40 22.55
CA GLN A 37 31.89 -0.24 22.38
C GLN A 37 32.34 1.21 22.64
N ALA A 38 31.52 2.19 22.25
CA ALA A 38 31.76 3.59 22.54
C ALA A 38 31.77 3.89 24.05
N ASP A 39 30.80 3.33 24.76
CA ASP A 39 30.65 3.47 26.21
C ASP A 39 31.80 2.78 26.96
N GLU A 40 32.15 1.55 26.58
CA GLU A 40 33.30 0.80 27.11
C GLU A 40 34.61 1.62 26.99
N LEU A 41 34.81 2.30 25.87
CA LEU A 41 36.00 3.12 25.62
C LEU A 41 36.06 4.37 26.50
N MET A 42 34.92 5.03 26.76
CA MET A 42 34.86 6.16 27.68
C MET A 42 35.06 5.72 29.13
N SER A 43 34.46 4.59 29.51
CA SER A 43 34.60 3.99 30.85
C SER A 43 36.04 3.51 31.13
N ALA A 44 36.76 3.04 30.11
CA ALA A 44 38.17 2.67 30.24
C ALA A 44 39.05 3.88 30.58
N GLY A 45 38.76 5.04 30.00
CA GLY A 45 39.45 6.30 30.32
C GLY A 45 39.23 6.72 31.78
N SER A 46 37.99 6.64 32.26
CA SER A 46 37.65 7.00 33.65
C SER A 46 38.28 6.05 34.67
N ILE A 47 38.37 4.74 34.37
CA ILE A 47 39.06 3.78 35.24
C ILE A 47 40.55 4.14 35.38
N VAL A 48 41.23 4.44 34.28
CA VAL A 48 42.66 4.80 34.32
C VAL A 48 42.87 6.09 35.10
N GLU A 49 42.05 7.12 34.87
CA GLU A 49 42.18 8.42 35.52
C GLU A 49 41.83 8.38 37.02
N LYS A 50 40.72 7.73 37.38
CA LYS A 50 40.20 7.73 38.76
C LYS A 50 40.78 6.61 39.63
N VAL A 51 41.22 5.50 39.03
CA VAL A 51 41.76 4.35 39.77
C VAL A 51 43.21 4.08 39.41
N GLY A 52 43.53 3.96 38.12
CA GLY A 52 44.87 3.61 37.65
C GLY A 52 45.97 4.54 38.19
N ASN A 53 45.87 5.84 37.88
CA ASN A 53 46.88 6.83 38.28
C ASN A 53 46.95 7.01 39.82
N PRO A 54 45.81 7.18 40.53
CA PRO A 54 45.84 7.29 42.00
C PRO A 54 46.37 6.02 42.67
N LEU A 55 46.14 4.83 42.10
CA LEU A 55 46.70 3.59 42.62
C LEU A 55 48.23 3.54 42.44
N GLU A 56 48.77 4.06 41.33
CA GLU A 56 50.22 4.19 41.15
C GLU A 56 50.84 5.20 42.15
N ASP A 57 50.14 6.30 42.44
CA ASP A 57 50.54 7.26 43.47
C ASP A 57 50.52 6.61 44.87
N ALA A 58 49.50 5.80 45.17
CA ALA A 58 49.42 5.05 46.43
C ALA A 58 50.55 4.03 46.55
N VAL A 59 50.89 3.32 45.46
CA VAL A 59 52.05 2.43 45.44
C VAL A 59 53.34 3.19 45.77
N ARG A 60 53.55 4.38 45.19
CA ARG A 60 54.71 5.23 45.53
C ARG A 60 54.73 5.64 47.00
N ALA A 61 53.61 6.08 47.55
CA ALA A 61 53.53 6.46 48.96
C ALA A 61 53.85 5.28 49.91
N VAL A 62 53.37 4.08 49.58
CA VAL A 62 53.64 2.84 50.33
C VAL A 62 55.11 2.41 50.19
N GLN A 63 55.73 2.60 49.03
CA GLN A 63 57.17 2.35 48.82
C GLN A 63 58.05 3.22 49.72
N ASP A 64 57.71 4.50 49.81
CA ASP A 64 58.42 5.47 50.64
C ASP A 64 58.20 5.15 52.14
N GLU A 65 56.98 4.81 52.55
CA GLU A 65 56.70 4.39 53.94
C GLU A 65 57.44 3.09 54.29
N ARG A 66 57.53 2.15 53.34
CA ARG A 66 58.32 0.92 53.49
C ARG A 66 59.79 1.26 53.74
N ARG A 67 60.41 2.09 52.89
CA ARG A 67 61.82 2.51 53.07
C ARG A 67 62.02 3.10 54.46
N GLN A 68 61.21 4.09 54.84
CA GLN A 68 61.35 4.78 56.13
C GLN A 68 61.08 3.86 57.33
N THR A 69 60.18 2.89 57.20
CA THR A 69 59.93 1.87 58.23
C THR A 69 61.16 0.99 58.45
N LEU A 70 61.79 0.53 57.37
CA LEU A 70 63.00 -0.29 57.48
C LEU A 70 64.18 0.51 58.06
N VAL A 71 64.32 1.78 57.68
CA VAL A 71 65.32 2.71 58.24
C VAL A 71 65.11 2.92 59.74
N PHE A 72 63.87 3.19 60.17
CA PHE A 72 63.54 3.34 61.59
C PHE A 72 63.82 2.06 62.40
N LEU A 73 63.54 0.88 61.84
CA LEU A 73 63.86 -0.40 62.49
C LEU A 73 65.37 -0.69 62.53
N ALA A 74 66.16 -0.08 61.64
CA ALA A 74 67.62 -0.23 61.59
C ALA A 74 68.34 0.60 62.66
N ASP A 75 67.96 1.88 62.82
CA ASP A 75 68.40 2.71 63.95
C ASP A 75 67.26 3.52 64.57
N PRO A 76 66.57 2.97 65.58
CA PRO A 76 65.48 3.67 66.26
C PRO A 76 65.93 4.83 67.16
N ARG A 77 67.25 5.04 67.32
CA ARG A 77 67.81 6.06 68.23
C ARG A 77 68.10 7.38 67.50
N ALA A 78 68.12 7.38 66.17
CA ALA A 78 68.20 8.57 65.37
C ALA A 78 67.05 9.53 65.72
N SER A 79 67.37 10.79 66.03
CA SER A 79 66.41 11.75 66.60
C SER A 79 65.30 12.17 65.63
N ASP A 80 65.54 12.04 64.34
CA ASP A 80 64.68 12.43 63.23
C ASP A 80 63.91 11.26 62.59
N ALA A 81 64.33 10.01 62.82
CA ALA A 81 63.74 8.84 62.18
C ALA A 81 62.23 8.66 62.45
N LEU A 82 61.77 8.91 63.69
CA LEU A 82 60.35 8.79 64.03
C LEU A 82 59.49 9.92 63.43
N PRO A 83 59.85 11.22 63.54
CA PRO A 83 59.15 12.29 62.84
C PRO A 83 59.06 12.09 61.32
N VAL A 84 60.15 11.67 60.65
CA VAL A 84 60.15 11.41 59.21
C VAL A 84 59.20 10.27 58.85
N LEU A 85 59.22 9.16 59.60
CA LEU A 85 58.29 8.06 59.41
C LEU A 85 56.82 8.48 59.60
N MET A 86 56.52 9.28 60.62
CA MET A 86 55.16 9.80 60.86
C MET A 86 54.68 10.69 59.70
N GLY A 87 55.54 11.55 59.17
CA GLY A 87 55.23 12.37 57.99
C GLY A 87 54.93 11.51 56.76
N GLN A 88 55.69 10.44 56.55
CA GLN A 88 55.45 9.53 55.44
C GLN A 88 54.14 8.75 55.61
N ARG A 89 53.82 8.26 56.82
CA ARG A 89 52.54 7.59 57.11
C ARG A 89 51.34 8.49 56.82
N ALA A 90 51.39 9.76 57.24
CA ALA A 90 50.33 10.72 56.95
C ALA A 90 50.14 10.95 55.44
N THR A 91 51.24 10.90 54.67
CA THR A 91 51.19 10.99 53.21
C THR A 91 50.54 9.76 52.58
N THR A 92 50.91 8.56 53.03
CA THR A 92 50.27 7.31 52.63
C THR A 92 48.78 7.31 52.93
N ASP A 93 48.38 7.71 54.14
CA ASP A 93 46.98 7.70 54.57
C ASP A 93 46.11 8.63 53.71
N ARG A 94 46.63 9.81 53.37
CA ARG A 94 45.96 10.76 52.47
C ARG A 94 45.75 10.14 51.08
N ILE A 95 46.81 9.62 50.47
CA ILE A 95 46.75 9.10 49.09
C ILE A 95 45.88 7.83 49.01
N VAL A 96 45.99 6.92 49.99
CA VAL A 96 45.12 5.75 50.09
C VAL A 96 43.65 6.17 50.28
N GLY A 97 43.41 7.23 51.07
CA GLY A 97 42.09 7.83 51.23
C GLY A 97 41.47 8.26 49.90
N GLU A 98 42.23 8.98 49.07
CA GLU A 98 41.82 9.41 47.72
C GLU A 98 41.46 8.20 46.82
N VAL A 99 42.29 7.14 46.82
CA VAL A 99 41.98 5.90 46.06
C VAL A 99 40.68 5.26 46.55
N ARG A 100 40.44 5.23 47.88
CA ARG A 100 39.23 4.65 48.46
C ARG A 100 37.98 5.44 48.12
N GLU A 101 38.07 6.76 48.06
CA GLU A 101 36.97 7.63 47.63
C GLU A 101 36.63 7.40 46.16
N ASN A 102 37.63 7.46 45.27
CA ASN A 102 37.44 7.23 43.84
C ASN A 102 36.89 5.83 43.54
N ALA A 103 37.36 4.80 44.26
CA ALA A 103 36.90 3.42 44.09
C ALA A 103 35.41 3.22 44.45
N ARG A 104 34.80 4.12 45.23
CA ARG A 104 33.39 4.06 45.62
C ARG A 104 32.46 4.79 44.64
N GLU A 105 33.00 5.54 43.69
CA GLU A 105 32.18 6.28 42.73
C GLU A 105 31.35 5.31 41.86
N PRO A 106 30.05 5.61 41.63
CA PRO A 106 29.18 4.75 40.82
C PRO A 106 29.76 4.47 39.43
N ASP A 107 30.27 5.50 38.74
CA ASP A 107 30.85 5.38 37.41
C ASP A 107 32.04 4.40 37.36
N VAL A 108 32.85 4.35 38.42
CA VAL A 108 33.97 3.41 38.54
C VAL A 108 33.46 1.99 38.79
N ARG A 109 32.47 1.84 39.68
CA ARG A 109 31.90 0.53 40.03
C ARG A 109 31.14 -0.10 38.86
N GLU A 110 30.47 0.70 38.04
CA GLU A 110 29.76 0.24 36.85
C GLU A 110 30.70 -0.12 35.69
N ALA A 111 31.83 0.59 35.59
CA ALA A 111 32.84 0.34 34.55
C ALA A 111 33.69 -0.91 34.80
N LEU A 112 33.93 -1.28 36.07
CA LEU A 112 34.75 -2.43 36.42
C LEU A 112 33.99 -3.75 36.23
N THR A 113 34.69 -4.78 35.74
CA THR A 113 34.15 -6.14 35.76
C THR A 113 34.02 -6.64 37.20
N ALA A 114 33.14 -7.61 37.46
CA ALA A 114 33.00 -8.19 38.79
C ALA A 114 34.33 -8.74 39.36
N SER A 115 35.20 -9.28 38.49
CA SER A 115 36.54 -9.74 38.87
C SER A 115 37.45 -8.56 39.24
N ASP A 116 37.45 -7.48 38.47
CA ASP A 116 38.33 -6.33 38.71
C ASP A 116 37.88 -5.54 39.93
N ALA A 117 36.57 -5.38 40.14
CA ALA A 117 36.00 -4.82 41.37
C ALA A 117 36.43 -5.61 42.61
N ALA A 118 36.36 -6.95 42.57
CA ALA A 118 36.81 -7.80 43.68
C ALA A 118 38.33 -7.68 43.94
N ARG A 119 39.14 -7.52 42.89
CA ARG A 119 40.59 -7.29 43.02
C ARG A 119 40.91 -5.93 43.64
N LEU A 120 40.20 -4.88 43.23
CA LEU A 120 40.32 -3.55 43.82
C LEU A 120 39.90 -3.56 45.30
N ASP A 121 38.78 -4.21 45.62
CA ASP A 121 38.30 -4.36 46.99
C ASP A 121 39.32 -5.13 47.86
N ALA A 122 39.98 -6.15 47.30
CA ALA A 122 41.04 -6.88 47.99
C ALA A 122 42.31 -6.02 48.23
N ILE A 123 42.69 -5.16 47.27
CA ILE A 123 43.78 -4.19 47.46
C ILE A 123 43.44 -3.25 48.62
N LEU A 124 42.25 -2.64 48.59
CA LEU A 124 41.81 -1.69 49.62
C LEU A 124 41.71 -2.34 51.01
N SER A 125 41.26 -3.60 51.06
CA SER A 125 41.18 -4.37 52.31
C SER A 125 42.55 -4.74 52.87
N ALA A 126 43.56 -4.96 52.01
CA ALA A 126 44.92 -5.26 52.46
C ALA A 126 45.53 -4.08 53.23
N VAL A 127 45.21 -2.85 52.82
CA VAL A 127 45.70 -1.62 53.45
C VAL A 127 45.13 -1.41 54.85
N ASP A 128 43.98 -2.00 55.19
CA ASP A 128 43.40 -1.95 56.54
C ASP A 128 44.31 -2.61 57.59
N GLY A 129 45.26 -3.45 57.18
CA GLY A 129 46.26 -4.04 58.06
C GLY A 129 47.45 -3.13 58.43
N LEU A 130 47.57 -1.94 57.82
CA LEU A 130 48.70 -1.02 58.05
C LEU A 130 48.82 -0.60 59.52
N ASP A 131 47.72 -0.34 60.22
CA ASP A 131 47.78 0.14 61.60
C ASP A 131 48.40 -0.88 62.55
N ALA A 132 48.06 -2.16 62.39
CA ALA A 132 48.63 -3.25 63.18
C ALA A 132 50.14 -3.44 62.89
N LEU A 133 50.55 -3.28 61.64
CA LEU A 133 51.97 -3.26 61.26
C LEU A 133 52.68 -2.08 61.93
N ARG A 134 52.12 -0.88 61.80
CA ARG A 134 52.68 0.38 62.31
C ARG A 134 52.87 0.34 63.83
N GLU A 135 51.91 -0.23 64.56
CA GLU A 135 52.00 -0.48 66.00
C GLU A 135 53.13 -1.46 66.34
N SER A 136 53.27 -2.54 65.55
CA SER A 136 54.34 -3.54 65.74
C SER A 136 55.73 -2.95 65.45
N VAL A 137 55.83 -2.02 64.49
CA VAL A 137 57.05 -1.26 64.16
C VAL A 137 57.44 -0.35 65.33
N GLU A 138 56.50 0.43 65.87
CA GLU A 138 56.76 1.33 67.01
C GLU A 138 57.16 0.58 68.27
N LYS A 139 56.49 -0.55 68.55
CA LYS A 139 56.82 -1.46 69.66
C LYS A 139 58.06 -2.32 69.40
N ARG A 140 58.60 -2.29 68.17
CA ARG A 140 59.78 -3.03 67.72
C ARG A 140 59.64 -4.54 67.91
N THR A 141 58.43 -5.07 67.74
CA THR A 141 58.12 -6.50 67.84
C THR A 141 58.22 -7.23 66.49
N ILE A 142 58.48 -6.49 65.41
CA ILE A 142 58.64 -7.02 64.04
C ILE A 142 60.07 -6.81 63.53
N SER A 143 60.55 -7.75 62.71
CA SER A 143 61.86 -7.62 62.05
C SER A 143 61.75 -6.84 60.73
N ARG A 144 62.88 -6.27 60.26
CA ARG A 144 62.96 -5.58 58.96
C ARG A 144 62.44 -6.45 57.80
N ALA A 145 62.85 -7.72 57.76
CA ALA A 145 62.41 -8.66 56.73
C ALA A 145 60.89 -8.88 56.74
N LYS A 146 60.28 -9.09 57.92
CA LYS A 146 58.83 -9.25 58.04
C LYS A 146 58.06 -7.98 57.69
N ALA A 147 58.60 -6.81 58.05
CA ALA A 147 58.01 -5.53 57.69
C ALA A 147 58.07 -5.31 56.17
N LEU A 148 59.20 -5.62 55.53
CA LEU A 148 59.35 -5.58 54.07
C LEU A 148 58.33 -6.49 53.38
N ASP A 149 58.20 -7.73 53.82
CA ASP A 149 57.28 -8.70 53.23
C ASP A 149 55.82 -8.24 53.34
N PHE A 150 55.45 -7.61 54.45
CA PHE A 150 54.11 -7.03 54.63
C PHE A 150 53.85 -5.94 53.59
N TYR A 151 54.74 -4.95 53.47
CA TYR A 151 54.58 -3.88 52.48
C TYR A 151 54.60 -4.40 51.03
N ASN A 152 55.41 -5.41 50.73
CA ASN A 152 55.38 -6.08 49.42
C ASN A 152 54.00 -6.70 49.13
N GLY A 153 53.37 -7.27 50.15
CA GLY A 153 52.00 -7.79 50.09
C GLY A 153 50.92 -6.73 49.82
N LEU A 154 51.18 -5.46 50.14
CA LEU A 154 50.30 -4.33 49.79
C LEU A 154 50.49 -3.88 48.35
N VAL A 155 51.71 -3.94 47.83
CA VAL A 155 52.07 -3.39 46.51
C VAL A 155 51.88 -4.40 45.37
N ASP A 156 52.25 -5.67 45.56
CA ASP A 156 52.17 -6.70 44.51
C ASP A 156 50.76 -6.90 43.89
N PRO A 157 49.66 -6.84 44.68
CA PRO A 157 48.31 -6.92 44.13
C PRO A 157 47.97 -5.78 43.15
N SER A 158 48.51 -4.57 43.36
CA SER A 158 48.26 -3.41 42.48
C SER A 158 48.75 -3.66 41.06
N TYR A 159 49.95 -4.20 40.88
CA TYR A 159 50.47 -4.56 39.56
C TYR A 159 49.70 -5.70 38.89
N ARG A 160 49.11 -6.62 39.67
CA ARG A 160 48.22 -7.68 39.16
C ARG A 160 46.87 -7.14 38.72
N PHE A 161 46.37 -6.11 39.39
CA PHE A 161 45.17 -5.39 39.00
C PHE A 161 45.41 -4.58 37.73
N LEU A 162 46.47 -3.76 37.67
CA LEU A 162 46.82 -2.95 36.51
C LEU A 162 47.06 -3.79 35.23
N ASN A 163 47.70 -4.96 35.35
CA ASN A 163 47.85 -5.91 34.23
C ASN A 163 46.55 -6.63 33.81
N GLY A 164 45.56 -6.65 34.71
CA GLY A 164 44.26 -7.28 34.48
C GLY A 164 43.22 -6.34 33.87
N LEU A 165 43.45 -5.03 33.93
CA LEU A 165 42.58 -4.02 33.32
C LEU A 165 42.56 -4.20 31.80
N HIS A 166 41.51 -4.85 31.30
CA HIS A 166 41.24 -5.01 29.87
C HIS A 166 40.65 -3.72 29.29
N THR A 167 41.47 -2.68 29.16
CA THR A 167 40.99 -1.35 28.74
C THR A 167 40.97 -1.16 27.23
N LEU A 168 41.67 -1.99 26.45
CA LEU A 168 41.82 -1.77 25.00
C LEU A 168 41.61 -3.07 24.20
N GLU A 169 40.63 -3.06 23.28
CA GLU A 169 40.39 -4.16 22.32
C GLU A 169 41.58 -4.38 21.35
N ASN A 170 42.46 -3.38 21.22
CA ASN A 170 43.64 -3.47 20.37
C ASN A 170 44.78 -4.24 21.04
N VAL A 171 45.00 -5.48 20.57
CA VAL A 171 46.06 -6.40 21.02
C VAL A 171 47.44 -5.73 21.12
N SER A 172 47.80 -4.85 20.19
CA SER A 172 49.09 -4.15 20.21
C SER A 172 49.20 -3.10 21.32
N MET A 173 48.10 -2.44 21.67
CA MET A 173 48.07 -1.43 22.74
C MET A 173 47.98 -2.10 24.11
N ASP A 174 47.25 -3.20 24.22
CA ASP A 174 47.23 -4.04 25.42
C ASP A 174 48.64 -4.58 25.75
N LYS A 175 49.38 -5.09 24.76
CA LYS A 175 50.78 -5.49 24.94
C LYS A 175 51.67 -4.35 25.43
N GLN A 176 51.50 -3.14 24.88
CA GLN A 176 52.26 -1.96 25.31
C GLN A 176 51.90 -1.55 26.74
N MET A 177 50.63 -1.59 27.12
CA MET A 177 50.19 -1.29 28.49
C MET A 177 50.81 -2.28 29.48
N ARG A 178 50.76 -3.58 29.18
CA ARG A 178 51.41 -4.62 30.01
C ARG A 178 52.92 -4.40 30.13
N ALA A 179 53.56 -3.99 29.03
CA ALA A 179 54.98 -3.64 29.04
C ALA A 179 55.28 -2.46 29.96
N LEU A 180 54.46 -1.40 29.93
CA LEU A 180 54.59 -0.25 30.82
C LEU A 180 54.42 -0.65 32.29
N VAL A 181 53.40 -1.47 32.61
CA VAL A 181 53.23 -2.02 33.97
C VAL A 181 54.44 -2.87 34.37
N GLY A 182 55.03 -3.61 33.43
CA GLY A 182 56.27 -4.37 33.63
C GLY A 182 57.47 -3.48 33.97
N ILE A 183 57.65 -2.35 33.28
CA ILE A 183 58.67 -1.33 33.59
C ILE A 183 58.43 -0.73 34.99
N SER A 184 57.18 -0.35 35.31
CA SER A 184 56.82 0.18 36.62
C SER A 184 57.06 -0.85 37.74
N ARG A 185 56.87 -2.14 37.45
CA ARG A 185 57.19 -3.24 38.37
C ARG A 185 58.69 -3.44 38.54
N ALA A 186 59.49 -3.29 37.48
CA ALA A 186 60.95 -3.33 37.58
C ALA A 186 61.48 -2.21 38.49
N ARG A 187 60.92 -0.99 38.40
CA ARG A 187 61.22 0.11 39.33
C ARG A 187 60.86 -0.24 40.78
N GLU A 188 59.73 -0.92 41.00
CA GLU A 188 59.37 -1.41 42.34
C GLU A 188 60.40 -2.41 42.90
N ILE A 189 61.00 -3.25 42.06
CA ILE A 189 62.08 -4.14 42.50
C ILE A 189 63.29 -3.34 42.98
N LEU A 190 63.68 -2.28 42.25
CA LEU A 190 64.73 -1.35 42.70
C LEU A 190 64.34 -0.63 44.00
N SER A 191 63.08 -0.25 44.21
CA SER A 191 62.63 0.34 45.48
C SER A 191 62.75 -0.63 46.66
N ARG A 192 62.58 -1.94 46.43
CA ARG A 192 62.83 -2.98 47.45
C ARG A 192 64.31 -3.13 47.75
N GLU A 193 65.15 -3.08 46.72
CA GLU A 193 66.62 -3.08 46.86
C GLU A 193 67.07 -1.91 47.71
N ASP A 194 66.63 -0.69 47.38
CA ASP A 194 66.95 0.52 48.13
C ASP A 194 66.53 0.43 49.61
N ALA A 195 65.29 0.01 49.90
CA ALA A 195 64.82 -0.14 51.27
C ALA A 195 65.66 -1.13 52.09
N LEU A 196 66.07 -2.26 51.49
CA LEU A 196 66.92 -3.26 52.14
C LEU A 196 68.36 -2.77 52.32
N ILE A 197 68.94 -2.17 51.28
CA ILE A 197 70.34 -1.71 51.29
C ILE A 197 70.50 -0.51 52.23
N ALA A 198 69.65 0.51 52.10
CA ALA A 198 69.69 1.69 52.97
C ALA A 198 69.55 1.30 54.45
N SER A 199 68.58 0.43 54.78
CA SER A 199 68.43 -0.03 56.16
C SER A 199 69.59 -0.90 56.63
N GLY A 200 70.19 -1.72 55.77
CA GLY A 200 71.39 -2.53 56.06
C GLY A 200 72.61 -1.68 56.40
N LEU A 201 72.84 -0.63 55.60
CA LEU A 201 73.92 0.35 55.80
C LEU A 201 73.74 1.10 57.12
N ILE A 202 72.52 1.56 57.43
CA ILE A 202 72.21 2.25 58.70
C ILE A 202 72.36 1.33 59.91
N ALA A 203 71.93 0.06 59.81
CA ALA A 203 72.16 -0.92 60.86
C ALA A 203 73.64 -1.31 61.01
N GLY A 204 74.50 -0.91 60.07
CA GLY A 204 75.92 -1.24 60.03
C GLY A 204 76.21 -2.71 59.78
N ARG A 205 75.26 -3.48 59.22
CA ARG A 205 75.45 -4.92 58.96
C ARG A 205 74.56 -5.46 57.85
N PHE A 206 75.07 -6.50 57.19
CA PHE A 206 74.35 -7.29 56.19
C PHE A 206 74.44 -8.78 56.51
N THR A 207 73.28 -9.41 56.68
CA THR A 207 73.19 -10.86 56.89
C THR A 207 73.25 -11.62 55.56
N THR A 208 73.58 -12.92 55.62
CA THR A 208 73.55 -13.81 54.44
C THR A 208 72.18 -13.87 53.78
N SER A 209 71.10 -13.78 54.57
CA SER A 209 69.74 -13.79 54.02
C SER A 209 69.44 -12.50 53.25
N GLU A 210 69.82 -11.35 53.80
CA GLU A 210 69.60 -10.04 53.16
C GLU A 210 70.39 -9.91 51.86
N LEU A 211 71.66 -10.31 51.83
CA LEU A 211 72.45 -10.27 50.59
C LEU A 211 71.93 -11.21 49.50
N ARG A 212 71.45 -12.40 49.88
CA ARG A 212 70.79 -13.30 48.92
C ARG A 212 69.51 -12.67 48.36
N GLN A 213 68.74 -11.99 49.21
CA GLN A 213 67.53 -11.29 48.79
C GLN A 213 67.86 -10.12 47.86
N ILE A 214 68.87 -9.31 48.19
CA ILE A 214 69.35 -8.20 47.34
C ILE A 214 69.80 -8.73 45.97
N SER A 215 70.65 -9.75 45.92
CA SER A 215 71.09 -10.36 44.65
C SER A 215 69.91 -10.91 43.83
N GLY A 216 68.92 -11.51 44.49
CA GLY A 216 67.70 -11.99 43.84
C GLY A 216 66.83 -10.87 43.27
N LEU A 217 66.75 -9.72 43.96
CA LEU A 217 66.03 -8.54 43.47
C LEU A 217 66.75 -7.95 42.25
N VAL A 218 68.07 -7.77 42.29
CA VAL A 218 68.85 -7.25 41.15
C VAL A 218 68.61 -8.09 39.89
N ALA A 219 68.72 -9.42 40.01
CA ALA A 219 68.45 -10.34 38.90
C ALA A 219 66.98 -10.27 38.41
N GLN A 220 66.02 -10.12 39.33
CA GLN A 220 64.61 -9.99 38.99
C GLN A 220 64.31 -8.67 38.26
N ARG A 221 64.94 -7.57 38.67
CA ARG A 221 64.83 -6.25 38.05
C ARG A 221 65.32 -6.30 36.61
N GLU A 222 66.51 -6.86 36.38
CA GLU A 222 67.10 -7.01 35.04
C GLU A 222 66.20 -7.82 34.11
N LEU A 223 65.72 -8.98 34.58
CA LEU A 223 64.81 -9.82 33.80
C LEU A 223 63.50 -9.09 33.46
N LEU A 224 62.91 -8.36 34.43
CA LEU A 224 61.68 -7.61 34.20
C LEU A 224 61.88 -6.50 33.16
N TYR A 225 63.02 -5.81 33.17
CA TYR A 225 63.35 -4.86 32.10
C TYR A 225 63.46 -5.55 30.75
N GLU A 226 64.24 -6.63 30.65
CA GLU A 226 64.46 -7.37 29.39
C GLU A 226 63.14 -7.81 28.75
N VAL A 227 62.27 -8.50 29.49
CA VAL A 227 61.00 -9.02 28.95
C VAL A 227 59.98 -7.91 28.65
N SER A 228 60.02 -6.80 29.37
CA SER A 228 59.09 -5.68 29.17
C SER A 228 59.50 -4.84 27.96
N LEU A 229 60.79 -4.72 27.65
CA LEU A 229 61.29 -3.91 26.54
C LEU A 229 60.85 -4.41 25.17
N GLU A 230 60.68 -5.73 24.99
CA GLU A 230 60.28 -6.33 23.71
C GLU A 230 58.93 -5.82 23.19
N ASN A 231 58.00 -5.55 24.11
CA ASN A 231 56.63 -5.15 23.79
C ASN A 231 56.45 -3.62 23.76
N LEU A 232 57.49 -2.84 24.08
CA LEU A 232 57.46 -1.39 24.00
C LEU A 232 57.68 -0.87 22.56
N PRO A 233 57.14 0.33 22.23
CA PRO A 233 57.50 1.02 21.00
C PRO A 233 59.02 1.22 20.88
N ALA A 234 59.57 1.14 19.66
CA ALA A 234 61.02 1.25 19.42
C ALA A 234 61.64 2.58 19.92
N ALA A 235 60.86 3.65 20.04
CA ALA A 235 61.32 4.90 20.65
C ALA A 235 61.46 4.78 22.18
N GLU A 236 60.47 4.18 22.86
CA GLU A 236 60.50 3.99 24.31
C GLU A 236 61.54 2.96 24.74
N ARG A 237 61.64 1.85 24.01
CA ARG A 237 62.70 0.85 24.24
C ARG A 237 64.10 1.48 24.19
N ARG A 238 64.39 2.28 23.15
CA ARG A 238 65.67 2.98 23.04
C ARG A 238 65.92 3.96 24.19
N ARG A 239 64.90 4.63 24.71
CA ARG A 239 65.05 5.53 25.87
C ARG A 239 65.48 4.77 27.12
N VAL A 240 64.84 3.63 27.41
CA VAL A 240 65.18 2.80 28.57
C VAL A 240 66.57 2.18 28.41
N GLU A 241 66.90 1.66 27.22
CA GLU A 241 68.23 1.13 26.92
C GLU A 241 69.33 2.20 27.07
N GLN A 242 69.08 3.43 26.60
CA GLN A 242 70.01 4.55 26.75
C GLN A 242 70.17 4.99 28.20
N PHE A 243 69.10 4.98 28.98
CA PHE A 243 69.15 5.32 30.40
C PHE A 243 70.04 4.34 31.18
N TRP A 244 69.78 3.02 31.06
CA TRP A 244 70.61 2.00 31.71
C TRP A 244 72.02 1.87 31.11
N GLY A 245 72.22 2.35 29.87
CA GLY A 245 73.54 2.48 29.25
C GLY A 245 74.28 3.77 29.59
N SER A 246 73.66 4.72 30.31
CA SER A 246 74.26 6.02 30.60
C SER A 246 75.24 5.96 31.78
N PRO A 247 76.22 6.88 31.86
CA PRO A 247 77.09 7.02 33.03
C PRO A 247 76.34 7.29 34.34
N ASP A 248 75.12 7.85 34.28
CA ASP A 248 74.35 8.25 35.46
C ASP A 248 73.87 7.04 36.30
N THR A 249 73.77 5.86 35.68
CA THR A 249 73.36 4.61 36.36
C THR A 249 74.53 3.72 36.77
N GLU A 250 75.78 4.06 36.39
CA GLU A 250 76.98 3.31 36.74
C GLU A 250 77.25 3.28 38.26
N PRO A 251 77.13 4.40 39.01
CA PRO A 251 77.42 4.39 40.45
C PRO A 251 76.52 3.44 41.24
N LEU A 252 75.23 3.39 40.90
CA LEU A 252 74.25 2.48 41.51
C LEU A 252 74.66 1.01 41.31
N ARG A 253 74.87 0.60 40.06
CA ARG A 253 75.24 -0.79 39.73
C ARG A 253 76.58 -1.19 40.34
N SER A 254 77.55 -0.28 40.33
CA SER A 254 78.85 -0.54 40.96
C SER A 254 78.73 -0.73 42.47
N ALA A 255 77.85 0.04 43.13
CA ALA A 255 77.58 -0.13 44.56
C ALA A 255 76.86 -1.44 44.86
N GLU A 256 75.88 -1.85 44.03
CA GLU A 256 75.21 -3.15 44.12
C GLU A 256 76.22 -4.31 44.00
N ASP A 257 77.05 -4.30 42.96
CA ASP A 257 78.08 -5.32 42.72
C ASP A 257 79.10 -5.38 43.86
N ALA A 258 79.58 -4.23 44.33
CA ALA A 258 80.54 -4.15 45.42
C ALA A 258 79.96 -4.70 46.73
N LEU A 259 78.68 -4.41 47.01
CA LEU A 259 77.99 -4.92 48.19
C LEU A 259 77.79 -6.44 48.12
N ILE A 260 77.35 -6.95 46.97
CA ILE A 260 77.14 -8.39 46.76
C ILE A 260 78.48 -9.14 46.83
N ALA A 261 79.53 -8.61 46.22
CA ALA A 261 80.87 -9.20 46.20
C ALA A 261 81.54 -9.20 47.58
N ALA A 262 81.28 -8.19 48.42
CA ALA A 262 81.82 -8.11 49.77
C ALA A 262 81.31 -9.24 50.69
N GLY A 263 80.12 -9.78 50.43
CA GLY A 263 79.51 -10.84 51.23
C GLY A 263 79.04 -10.36 52.62
N PRO A 264 78.54 -11.29 53.47
CA PRO A 264 77.97 -10.95 54.78
C PRO A 264 79.00 -10.24 55.68
N THR A 265 78.61 -9.12 56.29
CA THR A 265 79.52 -8.27 57.05
C THR A 265 78.82 -7.56 58.22
N GLU A 266 79.54 -7.35 59.32
CA GLU A 266 79.12 -6.54 60.47
C GLU A 266 79.69 -5.12 60.42
N ARG A 267 80.41 -4.76 59.35
CA ARG A 267 80.98 -3.43 59.07
C ARG A 267 81.05 -3.20 57.55
N PRO A 268 79.95 -2.81 56.89
CA PRO A 268 79.96 -2.51 55.46
C PRO A 268 80.82 -1.26 55.22
N GLY A 269 82.01 -1.45 54.66
CA GLY A 269 82.91 -0.37 54.26
C GLY A 269 83.07 -0.22 52.73
N ALA A 270 82.49 -1.14 51.96
CA ALA A 270 82.52 -1.11 50.50
C ALA A 270 81.60 -0.02 49.92
N VAL A 271 80.48 0.24 50.60
CA VAL A 271 79.47 1.26 50.26
C VAL A 271 79.08 1.97 51.54
N ASP A 272 78.88 3.29 51.44
CA ASP A 272 78.45 4.15 52.54
C ASP A 272 76.97 4.56 52.36
N ALA A 273 76.25 4.83 53.45
CA ALA A 273 74.83 5.17 53.41
C ALA A 273 74.54 6.44 52.59
N ASP A 274 75.35 7.49 52.75
CA ASP A 274 75.16 8.76 52.05
C ASP A 274 75.43 8.57 50.55
N ARG A 275 76.48 7.82 50.21
CA ARG A 275 76.81 7.49 48.80
C ARG A 275 75.75 6.61 48.13
N TRP A 276 75.15 5.69 48.88
CA TRP A 276 74.04 4.91 48.37
C TRP A 276 72.84 5.82 48.07
N GLU A 277 72.50 6.72 48.99
CA GLU A 277 71.39 7.66 48.79
C GLU A 277 71.62 8.59 47.59
N GLU A 278 72.82 9.15 47.44
CA GLU A 278 73.23 9.99 46.30
C GLU A 278 73.15 9.27 44.95
N SER A 279 73.21 7.92 44.92
CA SER A 279 73.17 7.13 43.68
C SER A 279 71.80 6.50 43.41
N ALA A 280 71.11 5.98 44.42
CA ALA A 280 69.85 5.26 44.26
C ALA A 280 68.64 6.20 44.07
N VAL A 281 68.53 7.28 44.86
CA VAL A 281 67.36 8.16 44.84
C VAL A 281 67.17 8.85 43.49
N PRO A 282 68.21 9.46 42.86
CA PRO A 282 68.04 10.07 41.54
C PRO A 282 67.61 9.09 40.45
N VAL A 283 68.07 7.83 40.52
CA VAL A 283 67.68 6.78 39.58
C VAL A 283 66.21 6.38 39.78
N LEU A 284 65.77 6.20 41.03
CA LEU A 284 64.37 5.90 41.35
C LEU A 284 63.41 7.01 40.92
N ASP A 285 63.77 8.27 41.20
CA ASP A 285 63.00 9.45 40.81
C ASP A 285 62.94 9.60 39.29
N ARG A 286 64.07 9.42 38.60
CA ARG A 286 64.13 9.49 37.15
C ARG A 286 63.27 8.42 36.50
N LEU A 287 63.35 7.17 36.98
CA LEU A 287 62.51 6.07 36.49
C LEU A 287 61.02 6.30 36.75
N ALA A 288 60.66 6.91 37.88
CA ALA A 288 59.28 7.29 38.18
C ALA A 288 58.76 8.36 37.21
N GLY A 289 59.56 9.39 36.95
CA GLY A 289 59.25 10.42 35.96
C GLY A 289 59.13 9.86 34.55
N ASP A 290 60.07 9.03 34.12
CA ASP A 290 60.07 8.40 32.80
C ASP A 290 58.87 7.45 32.62
N ALA A 291 58.50 6.65 33.64
CA ALA A 291 57.31 5.80 33.59
C ALA A 291 56.02 6.63 33.44
N THR A 292 55.91 7.75 34.16
CA THR A 292 54.78 8.69 34.05
C THR A 292 54.70 9.31 32.66
N GLU A 293 55.83 9.80 32.13
CA GLU A 293 55.88 10.34 30.76
C GLU A 293 55.56 9.30 29.69
N MET A 294 56.04 8.07 29.87
CA MET A 294 55.72 6.96 28.97
C MET A 294 54.22 6.63 28.98
N GLY A 295 53.59 6.64 30.16
CA GLY A 295 52.15 6.51 30.34
C GLY A 295 51.39 7.61 29.60
N ASN A 296 51.78 8.88 29.79
CA ASN A 296 51.18 10.02 29.10
C ASN A 296 51.31 9.89 27.58
N ARG A 297 52.51 9.57 27.05
CA ARG A 297 52.73 9.36 25.62
C ARG A 297 51.97 8.15 25.06
N PHE A 298 51.65 7.16 25.89
CA PHE A 298 50.79 6.06 25.52
C PHE A 298 49.33 6.51 25.43
N GLN A 299 48.85 7.27 26.42
CA GLN A 299 47.51 7.84 26.43
C GLN A 299 47.28 8.79 25.24
N ASP A 300 48.21 9.70 24.96
CA ASP A 300 48.17 10.62 23.81
C ASP A 300 48.05 9.91 22.45
N ARG A 301 48.56 8.67 22.35
CA ARG A 301 48.43 7.84 21.14
C ARG A 301 47.16 7.00 21.14
N ALA A 302 46.67 6.61 22.31
CA ALA A 302 45.45 5.82 22.47
C ALA A 302 44.19 6.67 22.22
N GLU A 303 44.18 7.92 22.67
CA GLU A 303 43.01 8.82 22.60
C GLU A 303 42.56 9.12 21.16
N PRO A 304 43.44 9.48 20.19
CA PRO A 304 43.02 9.74 18.82
C PRO A 304 42.60 8.48 18.08
N ALA A 305 43.13 7.32 18.47
CA ALA A 305 42.71 6.03 17.93
C ALA A 305 41.29 5.70 18.39
N ALA A 306 40.99 5.96 19.67
CA ALA A 306 39.67 5.82 20.25
C ALA A 306 38.62 6.73 19.57
N TYR A 307 38.91 8.03 19.43
CA TYR A 307 38.04 8.96 18.71
C TYR A 307 37.82 8.59 17.25
N ARG A 308 38.82 8.02 16.57
CA ARG A 308 38.67 7.58 15.18
C ARG A 308 37.74 6.37 15.07
N VAL A 309 37.79 5.44 16.03
CA VAL A 309 36.84 4.31 16.10
C VAL A 309 35.44 4.84 16.33
N LEU A 310 35.24 5.73 17.31
CA LEU A 310 33.97 6.43 17.59
C LEU A 310 33.44 7.19 16.37
N ALA A 311 34.30 7.94 15.66
CA ALA A 311 33.89 8.70 14.49
C ALA A 311 33.49 7.78 13.33
N LYS A 312 34.22 6.69 13.07
CA LYS A 312 33.85 5.69 12.05
C LYS A 312 32.53 5.00 12.42
N ALA A 313 32.36 4.64 13.68
CA ALA A 313 31.14 4.11 14.25
C ALA A 313 29.95 5.06 14.05
N GLY A 314 30.12 6.33 14.42
CA GLY A 314 29.10 7.37 14.24
C GLY A 314 28.75 7.60 12.78
N ILE A 315 29.74 7.68 11.89
CA ILE A 315 29.52 7.79 10.44
C ILE A 315 28.78 6.56 9.91
N ALA A 316 29.19 5.35 10.28
CA ALA A 316 28.51 4.13 9.87
C ALA A 316 27.07 4.06 10.38
N GLY A 317 26.84 4.48 11.63
CA GLY A 317 25.52 4.60 12.24
C GLY A 317 24.62 5.58 11.49
N VAL A 318 25.11 6.79 11.20
CA VAL A 318 24.39 7.83 10.44
C VAL A 318 24.11 7.37 9.01
N LEU A 319 25.10 6.81 8.30
CA LEU A 319 24.92 6.30 6.95
C LEU A 319 23.93 5.13 6.91
N GLY A 320 24.00 4.22 7.88
CA GLY A 320 23.04 3.12 8.04
C GLY A 320 21.62 3.62 8.28
N PHE A 321 21.46 4.66 9.12
CA PHE A 321 20.17 5.28 9.38
C PHE A 321 19.60 5.96 8.14
N LEU A 322 20.44 6.68 7.40
CA LEU A 322 20.05 7.37 6.18
C LEU A 322 19.66 6.35 5.09
N ALA A 323 20.40 5.25 4.96
CA ALA A 323 20.04 4.13 4.08
C ALA A 323 18.70 3.49 4.47
N LEU A 324 18.41 3.36 5.77
CA LEU A 324 17.13 2.87 6.27
C LEU A 324 15.98 3.83 5.93
N ILE A 325 16.15 5.14 6.11
CA ILE A 325 15.16 6.15 5.69
C ILE A 325 14.90 6.07 4.19
N ILE A 326 15.94 6.00 3.37
CA ILE A 326 15.81 5.87 1.91
C ILE A 326 15.08 4.58 1.56
N SER A 327 15.41 3.46 2.22
CA SER A 327 14.73 2.17 2.01
C SER A 327 13.24 2.26 2.33
N VAL A 328 12.87 2.86 3.46
CA VAL A 328 11.47 3.10 3.84
C VAL A 328 10.78 3.98 2.81
N PHE A 329 11.41 5.08 2.40
CA PHE A 329 10.86 6.01 1.41
C PHE A 329 10.59 5.33 0.06
N VAL A 330 11.58 4.62 -0.49
CA VAL A 330 11.46 3.88 -1.76
C VAL A 330 10.40 2.80 -1.66
N SER A 331 10.38 2.04 -0.56
CA SER A 331 9.40 0.99 -0.31
C SER A 331 7.97 1.53 -0.23
N VAL A 332 7.76 2.64 0.49
CA VAL A 332 6.44 3.30 0.59
C VAL A 332 6.03 3.88 -0.77
N ARG A 333 6.95 4.46 -1.53
CA ARG A 333 6.67 4.99 -2.87
C ARG A 333 6.17 3.88 -3.81
N ILE A 334 6.94 2.82 -3.98
CA ILE A 334 6.61 1.68 -4.85
C ILE A 334 5.32 1.00 -4.38
N GLY A 335 5.16 0.81 -3.06
CA GLY A 335 3.95 0.23 -2.49
C GLY A 335 2.70 1.08 -2.72
N ARG A 336 2.80 2.42 -2.67
CA ARG A 336 1.67 3.33 -2.95
C ARG A 336 1.30 3.33 -4.43
N GLU A 337 2.28 3.28 -5.33
CA GLU A 337 2.11 3.22 -6.78
C GLU A 337 1.38 1.93 -7.19
N LEU A 338 1.93 0.77 -6.84
CA LEU A 338 1.31 -0.54 -7.12
C LEU A 338 -0.12 -0.67 -6.56
N VAL A 339 -0.37 -0.16 -5.34
CA VAL A 339 -1.71 -0.20 -4.75
C VAL A 339 -2.68 0.74 -5.45
N ARG A 340 -2.21 1.91 -5.92
CA ARG A 340 -3.04 2.88 -6.64
C ARG A 340 -3.46 2.33 -7.99
N ASP A 341 -2.55 1.72 -8.74
CA ASP A 341 -2.82 1.23 -10.10
C ASP A 341 -3.72 -0.01 -10.08
N LEU A 342 -3.47 -0.95 -9.16
CA LEU A 342 -4.36 -2.09 -8.97
C LEU A 342 -5.75 -1.69 -8.45
N SER A 343 -5.85 -0.61 -7.67
CA SER A 343 -7.14 -0.08 -7.19
C SER A 343 -7.92 0.62 -8.31
N ARG A 344 -7.24 1.36 -9.19
CA ARG A 344 -7.81 1.97 -10.40
C ARG A 344 -8.35 0.90 -11.34
N LEU A 345 -7.51 -0.06 -11.72
CA LEU A 345 -7.91 -1.17 -12.59
C LEU A 345 -9.10 -1.96 -12.03
N ARG A 346 -9.12 -2.20 -10.72
CA ARG A 346 -10.27 -2.83 -10.05
C ARG A 346 -11.54 -1.97 -10.15
N LYS A 347 -11.44 -0.66 -9.93
CA LYS A 347 -12.59 0.25 -10.02
C LYS A 347 -13.14 0.31 -11.43
N ASP A 348 -12.26 0.49 -12.43
CA ASP A 348 -12.63 0.60 -13.83
C ASP A 348 -13.32 -0.70 -14.30
N ALA A 349 -12.77 -1.86 -13.96
CA ALA A 349 -13.38 -3.16 -14.27
C ALA A 349 -14.76 -3.35 -13.60
N HIS A 350 -14.97 -2.80 -12.40
CA HIS A 350 -16.22 -2.95 -11.66
C HIS A 350 -17.30 -1.96 -12.12
N GLU A 351 -16.94 -0.72 -12.45
CA GLU A 351 -17.86 0.26 -13.03
C GLU A 351 -18.40 -0.20 -14.39
N VAL A 352 -17.50 -0.77 -15.20
CA VAL A 352 -17.84 -1.28 -16.53
C VAL A 352 -18.79 -2.47 -16.46
N SER A 353 -18.50 -3.47 -15.61
CA SER A 353 -19.36 -4.66 -15.47
C SER A 353 -20.67 -4.40 -14.72
N GLY A 354 -20.66 -3.51 -13.72
CA GLY A 354 -21.83 -3.25 -12.87
C GLY A 354 -22.85 -2.27 -13.45
N VAL A 355 -22.40 -1.28 -14.25
CA VAL A 355 -23.26 -0.16 -14.65
C VAL A 355 -23.29 0.06 -16.16
N ARG A 356 -22.13 0.22 -16.80
CA ARG A 356 -22.05 0.71 -18.19
C ARG A 356 -22.52 -0.30 -19.24
N LEU A 357 -22.05 -1.55 -19.20
CA LEU A 357 -22.53 -2.57 -20.15
C LEU A 357 -24.05 -2.82 -20.02
N PRO A 358 -24.61 -3.01 -18.81
CA PRO A 358 -26.05 -3.13 -18.65
C PRO A 358 -26.86 -1.92 -19.15
N SER A 359 -26.34 -0.69 -19.03
CA SER A 359 -27.03 0.48 -19.59
C SER A 359 -26.97 0.54 -21.11
N VAL A 360 -25.84 0.19 -21.72
CA VAL A 360 -25.71 0.13 -23.19
C VAL A 360 -26.65 -0.93 -23.77
N MET A 361 -26.73 -2.11 -23.15
CA MET A 361 -27.65 -3.17 -23.57
C MET A 361 -29.12 -2.73 -23.48
N ARG A 362 -29.52 -2.01 -22.40
CA ARG A 362 -30.88 -1.48 -22.26
C ARG A 362 -31.22 -0.42 -23.32
N ARG A 363 -30.28 0.47 -23.65
CA ARG A 363 -30.48 1.51 -24.68
C ARG A 363 -30.59 0.93 -26.08
N LEU A 364 -29.75 -0.06 -26.40
CA LEU A 364 -29.85 -0.81 -27.66
C LEU A 364 -31.18 -1.55 -27.77
N ALA A 365 -31.68 -2.15 -26.68
CA ALA A 365 -32.99 -2.81 -26.66
C ALA A 365 -34.16 -1.83 -26.86
N ALA A 366 -34.01 -0.57 -26.42
CA ALA A 366 -34.99 0.49 -26.66
C ALA A 366 -34.94 1.08 -28.09
N GLY A 367 -34.03 0.60 -28.95
CA GLY A 367 -33.88 1.05 -30.32
C GLY A 367 -33.02 2.31 -30.51
N GLU A 368 -32.36 2.81 -29.46
CA GLU A 368 -31.44 3.93 -29.58
C GLU A 368 -30.20 3.55 -30.40
N GLN A 369 -29.70 4.50 -31.20
CA GLN A 369 -28.38 4.36 -31.82
C GLN A 369 -27.31 4.67 -30.77
N VAL A 370 -26.40 3.72 -30.58
CA VAL A 370 -25.29 3.86 -29.64
C VAL A 370 -24.00 3.87 -30.43
N ASP A 371 -23.21 4.93 -30.25
CA ASP A 371 -21.87 5.04 -30.83
C ASP A 371 -20.85 4.31 -29.96
N VAL A 372 -20.11 3.38 -30.58
CA VAL A 372 -19.10 2.55 -29.93
C VAL A 372 -17.95 3.40 -29.39
N GLU A 373 -17.55 4.45 -30.10
CA GLU A 373 -16.41 5.29 -29.71
C GLU A 373 -16.72 6.15 -28.47
N THR A 374 -17.97 6.55 -28.30
CA THR A 374 -18.42 7.34 -27.15
C THR A 374 -18.57 6.48 -25.88
N GLU A 375 -19.07 5.25 -26.01
CA GLU A 375 -19.33 4.37 -24.86
C GLU A 375 -18.13 3.51 -24.44
N ALA A 376 -17.23 3.21 -25.37
CA ALA A 376 -15.99 2.46 -25.14
C ALA A 376 -14.79 3.15 -25.84
N PRO A 377 -14.34 4.31 -25.31
CA PRO A 377 -13.21 5.03 -25.88
C PRO A 377 -11.91 4.25 -25.74
N HIS A 378 -10.98 4.50 -26.65
CA HIS A 378 -9.61 4.00 -26.58
C HIS A 378 -8.87 4.67 -25.43
N LEU A 379 -8.63 3.91 -24.37
CA LEU A 379 -7.87 4.36 -23.22
C LEU A 379 -6.40 4.00 -23.41
N SER A 380 -5.51 4.97 -23.24
CA SER A 380 -4.07 4.73 -23.18
C SER A 380 -3.67 4.36 -21.75
N TYR A 381 -2.96 3.24 -21.61
CA TYR A 381 -2.38 2.77 -20.36
C TYR A 381 -0.86 2.88 -20.43
N GLU A 382 -0.19 2.90 -19.28
CA GLU A 382 1.28 2.85 -19.23
C GLU A 382 1.82 1.53 -19.81
N PRO A 383 3.05 1.50 -20.33
CA PRO A 383 3.61 0.33 -21.02
C PRO A 383 4.10 -0.78 -20.07
N ASP A 384 3.66 -0.79 -18.81
CA ASP A 384 4.01 -1.78 -17.78
C ASP A 384 3.07 -3.01 -17.79
N GLU A 385 3.37 -4.03 -16.99
CA GLU A 385 2.56 -5.26 -16.95
C GLU A 385 1.11 -4.99 -16.49
N ILE A 386 0.88 -4.00 -15.63
CA ILE A 386 -0.47 -3.64 -15.16
C ILE A 386 -1.22 -2.89 -16.27
N GLY A 387 -0.57 -1.97 -16.98
CA GLY A 387 -1.16 -1.27 -18.11
C GLY A 387 -1.50 -2.17 -19.29
N GLN A 388 -0.71 -3.22 -19.55
CA GLN A 388 -1.06 -4.25 -20.53
C GLN A 388 -2.39 -4.97 -20.19
N VAL A 389 -2.64 -5.26 -18.91
CA VAL A 389 -3.92 -5.84 -18.47
C VAL A 389 -5.06 -4.85 -18.65
N GLY A 390 -4.84 -3.57 -18.34
CA GLY A 390 -5.81 -2.49 -18.60
C GLY A 390 -6.17 -2.37 -20.08
N GLN A 391 -5.17 -2.41 -20.96
CA GLN A 391 -5.34 -2.37 -22.41
C GLN A 391 -6.11 -3.59 -22.94
N ALA A 392 -5.77 -4.80 -22.47
CA ALA A 392 -6.49 -6.01 -22.84
C ALA A 392 -7.97 -5.95 -22.41
N LEU A 393 -8.25 -5.44 -21.20
CA LEU A 393 -9.61 -5.29 -20.70
C LEU A 393 -10.42 -4.24 -21.50
N ASN A 394 -9.82 -3.09 -21.85
CA ASN A 394 -10.47 -2.09 -22.68
C ASN A 394 -10.74 -2.61 -24.11
N THR A 395 -9.81 -3.40 -24.67
CA THR A 395 -9.99 -4.05 -25.97
C THR A 395 -11.14 -5.04 -25.95
N LEU A 396 -11.22 -5.88 -24.90
CA LEU A 396 -12.32 -6.83 -24.71
C LEU A 396 -13.66 -6.10 -24.54
N GLN A 397 -13.69 -5.01 -23.76
CA GLN A 397 -14.88 -4.18 -23.57
C GLN A 397 -15.37 -3.59 -24.89
N ARG A 398 -14.47 -2.99 -25.68
CA ARG A 398 -14.81 -2.39 -26.97
C ARG A 398 -15.37 -3.44 -27.94
N ALA A 399 -14.74 -4.61 -27.99
CA ALA A 399 -15.24 -5.72 -28.80
C ALA A 399 -16.65 -6.18 -28.36
N ALA A 400 -16.94 -6.21 -27.06
CA ALA A 400 -18.26 -6.56 -26.55
C ALA A 400 -19.33 -5.52 -26.91
N VAL A 401 -19.03 -4.22 -26.78
CA VAL A 401 -19.94 -3.13 -27.18
C VAL A 401 -20.16 -3.14 -28.69
N GLU A 402 -19.11 -3.29 -29.48
CA GLU A 402 -19.20 -3.37 -30.95
C GLU A 402 -20.05 -4.56 -31.41
N ALA A 403 -19.88 -5.73 -30.78
CA ALA A 403 -20.70 -6.91 -31.07
C ALA A 403 -22.18 -6.67 -30.75
N ALA A 404 -22.49 -6.00 -29.64
CA ALA A 404 -23.86 -5.66 -29.26
C ALA A 404 -24.51 -4.66 -30.25
N VAL A 405 -23.78 -3.63 -30.69
CA VAL A 405 -24.25 -2.65 -31.70
C VAL A 405 -24.52 -3.35 -33.03
N LYS A 406 -23.58 -4.17 -33.53
CA LYS A 406 -23.77 -4.93 -34.79
C LYS A 406 -25.00 -5.84 -34.74
N GLN A 407 -25.26 -6.47 -33.59
CA GLN A 407 -26.44 -7.32 -33.41
C GLN A 407 -27.74 -6.50 -33.45
N ALA A 408 -27.76 -5.30 -32.85
CA ALA A 408 -28.92 -4.41 -32.90
C ALA A 408 -29.18 -3.89 -34.34
N ASP A 409 -28.14 -3.52 -35.07
CA ASP A 409 -28.24 -3.07 -36.46
C ASP A 409 -28.74 -4.18 -37.39
N MET A 410 -28.29 -5.42 -37.19
CA MET A 410 -28.79 -6.58 -37.94
C MET A 410 -30.30 -6.76 -37.74
N ARG A 411 -30.79 -6.68 -36.50
CA ARG A 411 -32.25 -6.74 -36.20
C ARG A 411 -33.04 -5.62 -36.89
N ARG A 412 -32.48 -4.41 -36.93
CA ARG A 412 -33.09 -3.26 -37.63
C ARG A 412 -33.15 -3.49 -39.15
N GLY A 413 -32.06 -3.99 -39.74
CA GLY A 413 -32.00 -4.32 -41.17
C GLY A 413 -33.04 -5.35 -41.61
N VAL A 414 -33.29 -6.38 -40.80
CA VAL A 414 -34.36 -7.36 -41.05
C VAL A 414 -35.74 -6.68 -41.06
N SER A 415 -36.00 -5.77 -40.13
CA SER A 415 -37.27 -5.02 -40.07
C SER A 415 -37.50 -4.15 -41.32
N GLU A 416 -36.46 -3.52 -41.85
CA GLU A 416 -36.54 -2.71 -43.09
C GLU A 416 -36.85 -3.56 -44.33
N VAL A 417 -36.33 -4.78 -44.40
CA VAL A 417 -36.64 -5.72 -45.50
C VAL A 417 -38.13 -6.05 -45.52
N PHE A 418 -38.77 -6.25 -44.36
CA PHE A 418 -40.21 -6.49 -44.27
C PHE A 418 -41.05 -5.29 -44.74
N VAL A 419 -40.68 -4.06 -44.36
CA VAL A 419 -41.35 -2.84 -44.87
C VAL A 419 -41.27 -2.78 -46.40
N ASN A 420 -40.08 -3.04 -46.94
CA ASN A 420 -39.84 -2.97 -48.39
C ASN A 420 -40.61 -4.04 -49.16
N LEU A 421 -40.65 -5.28 -48.64
CA LEU A 421 -41.44 -6.37 -49.23
C LEU A 421 -42.94 -6.04 -49.21
N ALA A 422 -43.44 -5.55 -48.08
CA ALA A 422 -44.84 -5.14 -47.92
C ALA A 422 -45.24 -4.04 -48.91
N ARG A 423 -44.43 -2.98 -49.03
CA ARG A 423 -44.68 -1.87 -49.97
C ARG A 423 -44.67 -2.35 -51.43
N ARG A 424 -43.76 -3.26 -51.80
CA ARG A 424 -43.69 -3.79 -53.16
C ARG A 424 -44.91 -4.64 -53.51
N ASN A 425 -45.37 -5.47 -52.57
CA ASN A 425 -46.61 -6.24 -52.71
C ASN A 425 -47.83 -5.31 -52.85
N GLN A 426 -47.93 -4.23 -52.06
CA GLN A 426 -49.01 -3.24 -52.18
C GLN A 426 -49.08 -2.59 -53.57
N VAL A 427 -47.94 -2.23 -54.16
CA VAL A 427 -47.90 -1.62 -55.51
C VAL A 427 -48.37 -2.60 -56.59
N LEU A 428 -47.97 -3.87 -56.50
CA LEU A 428 -48.42 -4.93 -57.41
C LEU A 428 -49.93 -5.17 -57.29
N LEU A 429 -50.44 -5.26 -56.06
CA LEU A 429 -51.86 -5.49 -55.78
C LEU A 429 -52.75 -4.33 -56.22
N HIS A 430 -52.29 -3.09 -56.03
CA HIS A 430 -53.05 -1.92 -56.50
C HIS A 430 -53.28 -1.96 -58.02
N ARG A 431 -52.25 -2.33 -58.79
CA ARG A 431 -52.39 -2.51 -60.25
C ARG A 431 -53.34 -3.64 -60.61
N GLN A 432 -53.34 -4.72 -59.85
CA GLN A 432 -54.23 -5.87 -60.05
C GLN A 432 -55.69 -5.51 -59.77
N LEU A 433 -55.98 -4.78 -58.68
CA LEU A 433 -57.33 -4.27 -58.37
C LEU A 433 -57.86 -3.35 -59.47
N THR A 434 -57.03 -2.45 -60.01
CA THR A 434 -57.44 -1.56 -61.12
C THR A 434 -57.81 -2.35 -62.39
N LEU A 435 -57.12 -3.45 -62.67
CA LEU A 435 -57.43 -4.33 -63.80
C LEU A 435 -58.74 -5.11 -63.56
N LEU A 436 -58.96 -5.62 -62.34
CA LEU A 436 -60.19 -6.29 -61.94
C LEU A 436 -61.42 -5.37 -62.04
N ASP A 437 -61.33 -4.16 -61.49
CA ASP A 437 -62.40 -3.14 -61.53
C ASP A 437 -62.72 -2.69 -62.98
N ALA A 438 -61.70 -2.66 -63.86
CA ALA A 438 -61.93 -2.43 -65.29
C ALA A 438 -62.57 -3.62 -66.02
N MET A 439 -62.37 -4.85 -65.55
CA MET A 439 -63.04 -6.06 -66.07
C MET A 439 -64.48 -6.14 -65.57
N GLU A 440 -64.74 -5.88 -64.28
CA GLU A 440 -66.08 -5.84 -63.69
C GLU A 440 -67.01 -4.88 -64.45
N ARG A 441 -66.53 -3.67 -64.76
CA ARG A 441 -67.30 -2.66 -65.51
C ARG A 441 -67.64 -3.04 -66.95
N ARG A 442 -66.95 -4.02 -67.55
CA ARG A 442 -67.14 -4.44 -68.95
C ARG A 442 -67.99 -5.70 -69.10
N THR A 443 -68.25 -6.42 -68.01
CA THR A 443 -68.93 -7.72 -68.04
C THR A 443 -70.41 -7.57 -67.67
N GLU A 444 -71.30 -8.00 -68.56
CA GLU A 444 -72.77 -8.04 -68.32
C GLU A 444 -73.27 -9.48 -68.02
N ASN A 445 -72.37 -10.48 -68.04
CA ASN A 445 -72.64 -11.88 -67.73
C ASN A 445 -72.62 -12.11 -66.21
N GLY A 446 -73.72 -12.60 -65.63
CA GLY A 446 -73.87 -12.79 -64.18
C GLY A 446 -72.91 -13.79 -63.56
N ASP A 447 -72.55 -14.87 -64.27
CA ASP A 447 -71.64 -15.89 -63.75
C ASP A 447 -70.17 -15.39 -63.76
N GLU A 448 -69.75 -14.70 -64.82
CA GLU A 448 -68.41 -14.08 -64.89
C GLU A 448 -68.25 -12.94 -63.88
N LEU A 449 -69.32 -12.18 -63.63
CA LEU A 449 -69.32 -11.14 -62.60
C LEU A 449 -69.14 -11.76 -61.20
N ALA A 450 -69.76 -12.91 -60.93
CA ALA A 450 -69.60 -13.64 -59.67
C ALA A 450 -68.15 -14.15 -59.47
N ASP A 451 -67.50 -14.64 -60.53
CA ASP A 451 -66.08 -15.02 -60.49
C ASP A 451 -65.14 -13.81 -60.34
N LEU A 452 -65.46 -12.67 -60.95
CA LEU A 452 -64.77 -11.39 -60.77
C LEU A 452 -64.89 -10.89 -59.32
N PHE A 453 -66.06 -10.99 -58.70
CA PHE A 453 -66.24 -10.66 -57.28
C PHE A 453 -65.37 -11.55 -56.38
N ARG A 454 -65.28 -12.86 -56.65
CA ARG A 454 -64.38 -13.77 -55.92
C ARG A 454 -62.91 -13.35 -56.05
N LEU A 455 -62.47 -12.91 -57.23
CA LEU A 455 -61.11 -12.43 -57.47
C LEU A 455 -60.81 -11.08 -56.80
N ASP A 456 -61.78 -10.17 -56.74
CA ASP A 456 -61.66 -8.90 -56.01
C ASP A 456 -61.50 -9.15 -54.50
N HIS A 457 -62.27 -10.08 -53.95
CA HIS A 457 -62.12 -10.51 -52.55
C HIS A 457 -60.72 -11.08 -52.26
N LEU A 458 -60.20 -11.96 -53.12
CA LEU A 458 -58.83 -12.49 -52.98
C LEU A 458 -57.77 -11.39 -53.06
N THR A 459 -57.96 -10.41 -53.92
CA THR A 459 -57.00 -9.30 -54.09
C THR A 459 -57.04 -8.35 -52.90
N THR A 460 -58.22 -8.13 -52.32
CA THR A 460 -58.41 -7.40 -51.05
C THR A 460 -57.73 -8.14 -49.88
N ARG A 461 -57.81 -9.48 -49.83
CA ARG A 461 -57.07 -10.31 -48.83
C ARG A 461 -55.57 -10.14 -48.95
N MET A 462 -55.03 -10.22 -50.17
CA MET A 462 -53.59 -10.01 -50.38
C MET A 462 -53.15 -8.60 -49.98
N ARG A 463 -53.99 -7.57 -50.19
CA ARG A 463 -53.70 -6.19 -49.76
C ARG A 463 -53.55 -6.10 -48.25
N ARG A 464 -54.47 -6.74 -47.52
CA ARG A 464 -54.46 -6.82 -46.07
C ARG A 464 -53.25 -7.57 -45.53
N HIS A 465 -52.87 -8.69 -46.14
CA HIS A 465 -51.65 -9.40 -45.75
C HIS A 465 -50.38 -8.55 -45.92
N ALA A 466 -50.32 -7.75 -46.99
CA ALA A 466 -49.23 -6.80 -47.15
C ALA A 466 -49.26 -5.69 -46.07
N GLU A 467 -50.44 -5.21 -45.65
CA GLU A 467 -50.59 -4.27 -44.52
C GLU A 467 -50.18 -4.91 -43.18
N GLY A 468 -50.50 -6.19 -42.95
CA GLY A 468 -50.02 -6.97 -41.81
C GLY A 468 -48.48 -6.99 -41.72
N LEU A 469 -47.78 -7.16 -42.85
CA LEU A 469 -46.30 -7.09 -42.92
C LEU A 469 -45.74 -5.68 -42.60
N VAL A 470 -46.48 -4.62 -42.91
CA VAL A 470 -46.12 -3.24 -42.50
C VAL A 470 -46.24 -3.07 -40.99
N ILE A 471 -47.30 -3.63 -40.38
CA ILE A 471 -47.49 -3.59 -38.93
C ILE A 471 -46.38 -4.41 -38.23
N LEU A 472 -45.97 -5.55 -38.80
CA LEU A 472 -44.88 -6.41 -38.32
C LEU A 472 -43.49 -5.76 -38.35
N SER A 473 -43.29 -4.74 -39.17
CA SER A 473 -42.05 -3.97 -39.18
C SER A 473 -42.09 -2.74 -38.27
N GLY A 474 -43.23 -2.50 -37.61
CA GLY A 474 -43.44 -1.36 -36.71
C GLY A 474 -43.79 -0.07 -37.41
N ALA A 475 -43.95 -0.08 -38.72
CA ALA A 475 -44.40 1.07 -39.48
C ALA A 475 -45.90 1.32 -39.24
N ALA A 476 -46.29 2.60 -39.19
CA ALA A 476 -47.68 2.98 -39.07
C ALA A 476 -48.44 2.70 -40.38
N PRO A 477 -49.72 2.26 -40.33
CA PRO A 477 -50.56 2.15 -41.51
C PRO A 477 -50.61 3.48 -42.28
N SER A 478 -50.69 3.40 -43.60
CA SER A 478 -50.58 4.56 -44.50
C SER A 478 -51.75 5.55 -44.41
N ARG A 479 -52.84 5.22 -43.70
CA ARG A 479 -54.05 6.05 -43.59
C ARG A 479 -54.50 6.21 -42.15
N GLN A 480 -54.41 7.44 -41.64
CA GLN A 480 -54.94 7.82 -40.32
C GLN A 480 -56.22 8.65 -40.47
N TRP A 481 -57.25 8.29 -39.72
CA TRP A 481 -58.48 9.06 -39.66
C TRP A 481 -58.31 10.23 -38.69
N ARG A 482 -58.80 11.42 -39.06
CA ARG A 482 -58.67 12.63 -38.23
C ARG A 482 -59.91 12.94 -37.39
N LYS A 483 -61.08 12.46 -37.79
CA LYS A 483 -62.35 12.70 -37.09
C LYS A 483 -62.83 11.41 -36.41
N PRO A 484 -63.55 11.50 -35.27
CA PRO A 484 -64.16 10.33 -34.65
C PRO A 484 -65.19 9.67 -35.57
N ILE A 485 -65.30 8.35 -35.48
CA ILE A 485 -66.24 7.52 -36.27
C ILE A 485 -67.04 6.64 -35.32
N GLN A 486 -68.31 6.35 -35.62
CA GLN A 486 -69.11 5.49 -34.76
C GLN A 486 -68.51 4.07 -34.68
N LEU A 487 -68.48 3.47 -33.49
CA LEU A 487 -67.95 2.12 -33.30
C LEU A 487 -68.67 1.09 -34.18
N MET A 488 -69.97 1.27 -34.40
CA MET A 488 -70.74 0.48 -35.37
C MET A 488 -70.16 0.54 -36.78
N ASP A 489 -69.65 1.69 -37.21
CA ASP A 489 -69.04 1.86 -38.54
C ASP A 489 -67.63 1.27 -38.58
N VAL A 490 -66.88 1.32 -37.48
CA VAL A 490 -65.58 0.64 -37.34
C VAL A 490 -65.76 -0.88 -37.44
N VAL A 491 -66.72 -1.44 -36.72
CA VAL A 491 -67.05 -2.88 -36.78
C VAL A 491 -67.60 -3.24 -38.17
N ARG A 492 -68.45 -2.41 -38.78
CA ARG A 492 -68.92 -2.66 -40.15
C ARG A 492 -67.79 -2.63 -41.18
N ALA A 493 -66.85 -1.70 -41.03
CA ALA A 493 -65.65 -1.66 -41.87
C ALA A 493 -64.80 -2.93 -41.67
N ALA A 494 -64.65 -3.41 -40.43
CA ALA A 494 -63.95 -4.65 -40.14
C ALA A 494 -64.66 -5.88 -40.73
N VAL A 495 -65.99 -5.93 -40.70
CA VAL A 495 -66.79 -7.00 -41.33
C VAL A 495 -66.62 -6.99 -42.86
N ALA A 496 -66.59 -5.80 -43.47
CA ALA A 496 -66.36 -5.67 -44.91
C ALA A 496 -64.94 -6.09 -45.35
N GLU A 497 -64.01 -6.25 -44.40
CA GLU A 497 -62.65 -6.74 -44.65
C GLU A 497 -62.53 -8.28 -44.53
N VAL A 498 -63.62 -9.00 -44.23
CA VAL A 498 -63.64 -10.47 -44.04
C VAL A 498 -64.29 -11.16 -45.24
N GLU A 499 -63.73 -12.29 -45.69
CA GLU A 499 -64.21 -13.03 -46.87
C GLU A 499 -65.67 -13.49 -46.70
N ASP A 500 -65.94 -14.20 -45.62
CA ASP A 500 -67.26 -14.73 -45.27
C ASP A 500 -68.13 -13.69 -44.53
N TYR A 501 -68.15 -12.44 -45.00
CA TYR A 501 -68.86 -11.35 -44.31
C TYR A 501 -70.36 -11.62 -44.11
N GLU A 502 -70.98 -12.39 -45.03
CA GLU A 502 -72.39 -12.81 -44.95
C GLU A 502 -72.67 -13.68 -43.72
N ARG A 503 -71.64 -14.36 -43.19
CA ARG A 503 -71.74 -15.20 -41.99
C ARG A 503 -71.59 -14.40 -40.69
N ILE A 504 -71.37 -13.09 -40.75
CA ILE A 504 -71.14 -12.26 -39.57
C ILE A 504 -72.40 -11.49 -39.18
N GLU A 505 -72.94 -11.83 -38.01
CA GLU A 505 -74.12 -11.19 -37.44
C GLU A 505 -73.71 -10.17 -36.37
N VAL A 506 -73.76 -8.88 -36.69
CA VAL A 506 -73.47 -7.79 -35.73
C VAL A 506 -74.75 -7.36 -35.02
N ARG A 507 -74.84 -7.56 -33.70
CA ARG A 507 -75.96 -7.05 -32.90
C ARG A 507 -75.86 -5.53 -32.74
N ARG A 508 -76.97 -4.87 -32.41
CA ARG A 508 -76.99 -3.40 -32.19
C ARG A 508 -76.03 -3.03 -31.05
N LEU A 509 -74.95 -2.31 -31.36
CA LEU A 509 -74.03 -1.76 -30.37
C LEU A 509 -74.53 -0.39 -29.88
N ALA A 510 -74.06 0.03 -28.71
CA ALA A 510 -74.33 1.37 -28.17
C ALA A 510 -73.79 2.46 -29.11
N ARG A 511 -74.46 3.62 -29.16
CA ARG A 511 -74.00 4.78 -29.95
C ARG A 511 -72.80 5.44 -29.27
N ILE A 512 -71.60 4.98 -29.62
CA ILE A 512 -70.31 5.50 -29.12
C ILE A 512 -69.38 5.73 -30.33
N GLY A 513 -68.54 6.77 -30.25
CA GLY A 513 -67.50 7.08 -31.24
C GLY A 513 -66.13 6.49 -30.87
N VAL A 514 -65.27 6.33 -31.85
CA VAL A 514 -63.86 5.92 -31.74
C VAL A 514 -63.00 7.07 -32.23
N GLY A 515 -61.99 7.46 -31.45
CA GLY A 515 -61.04 8.51 -31.81
C GLY A 515 -60.30 8.18 -33.11
N GLY A 516 -60.19 9.16 -34.01
CA GLY A 516 -59.65 8.98 -35.37
C GLY A 516 -58.34 8.18 -35.47
N PRO A 517 -57.29 8.48 -34.67
CA PRO A 517 -56.02 7.76 -34.75
C PRO A 517 -56.10 6.27 -34.45
N ALA A 518 -57.12 5.82 -33.70
CA ALA A 518 -57.31 4.42 -33.32
C ALA A 518 -58.20 3.65 -34.30
N VAL A 519 -58.89 4.33 -35.22
CA VAL A 519 -59.86 3.72 -36.13
C VAL A 519 -59.23 2.62 -36.99
N ALA A 520 -58.14 2.93 -37.69
CA ALA A 520 -57.49 1.95 -38.59
C ALA A 520 -56.99 0.73 -37.82
N ASP A 521 -56.36 0.95 -36.66
CA ASP A 521 -55.82 -0.12 -35.81
C ASP A 521 -56.92 -1.01 -35.26
N LEU A 522 -58.03 -0.42 -34.81
CA LEU A 522 -59.19 -1.17 -34.32
C LEU A 522 -59.91 -1.92 -35.45
N THR A 523 -60.08 -1.29 -36.63
CA THR A 523 -60.64 -1.96 -37.81
C THR A 523 -59.83 -3.21 -38.15
N HIS A 524 -58.51 -3.08 -38.27
CA HIS A 524 -57.63 -4.21 -38.60
C HIS A 524 -57.58 -5.27 -37.50
N LEU A 525 -57.48 -4.88 -36.23
CA LEU A 525 -57.51 -5.81 -35.10
C LEU A 525 -58.80 -6.63 -35.09
N ILE A 526 -59.95 -5.97 -35.25
CA ILE A 526 -61.26 -6.64 -35.26
C ILE A 526 -61.39 -7.53 -36.49
N ALA A 527 -60.94 -7.06 -37.66
CA ALA A 527 -60.98 -7.87 -38.89
C ALA A 527 -60.08 -9.11 -38.79
N GLU A 528 -58.90 -9.03 -38.16
CA GLU A 528 -58.05 -10.22 -37.89
C GLU A 528 -58.74 -11.24 -36.98
N LEU A 529 -59.49 -10.78 -35.98
CA LEU A 529 -60.24 -11.68 -35.10
C LEU A 529 -61.47 -12.27 -35.79
N LEU A 530 -62.18 -11.49 -36.59
CA LEU A 530 -63.34 -11.96 -37.36
C LEU A 530 -62.94 -12.98 -38.44
N GLU A 531 -61.85 -12.74 -39.16
CA GLU A 531 -61.31 -13.68 -40.16
C GLU A 531 -60.93 -15.02 -39.50
N ASN A 532 -60.24 -14.98 -38.35
CA ASN A 532 -59.97 -16.22 -37.61
C ASN A 532 -61.26 -16.92 -37.18
N ALA A 533 -62.22 -16.16 -36.64
CA ALA A 533 -63.51 -16.71 -36.20
C ALA A 533 -64.29 -17.38 -37.36
N THR A 534 -64.30 -16.79 -38.56
CA THR A 534 -64.99 -17.35 -39.73
C THR A 534 -64.25 -18.56 -40.32
N VAL A 535 -62.92 -18.50 -40.43
CA VAL A 535 -62.06 -19.59 -40.96
C VAL A 535 -62.14 -20.85 -40.09
N PHE A 536 -62.14 -20.70 -38.77
CA PHE A 536 -62.18 -21.84 -37.84
C PHE A 536 -63.61 -22.33 -37.51
N SER A 537 -64.64 -21.64 -38.00
CA SER A 537 -66.05 -22.03 -37.82
C SER A 537 -66.59 -22.80 -39.04
N PRO A 538 -67.37 -23.89 -38.86
CA PRO A 538 -68.00 -24.59 -39.98
C PRO A 538 -68.83 -23.66 -40.88
N PRO A 539 -68.86 -23.87 -42.22
CA PRO A 539 -69.42 -22.91 -43.19
C PRO A 539 -70.93 -22.64 -43.03
N HIS A 540 -71.67 -23.51 -42.35
CA HIS A 540 -73.10 -23.36 -42.08
C HIS A 540 -73.41 -22.65 -40.74
N THR A 541 -72.39 -22.12 -40.06
CA THR A 541 -72.52 -21.43 -38.77
C THR A 541 -72.19 -19.94 -38.91
N ALA A 542 -72.95 -19.11 -38.20
CA ALA A 542 -72.74 -17.66 -38.13
C ALA A 542 -71.83 -17.27 -36.94
N VAL A 543 -70.94 -16.31 -37.18
CA VAL A 543 -70.10 -15.64 -36.17
C VAL A 543 -70.87 -14.44 -35.64
N GLN A 544 -71.02 -14.35 -34.32
CA GLN A 544 -71.81 -13.29 -33.71
C GLN A 544 -70.93 -12.24 -33.05
N VAL A 545 -71.24 -10.97 -33.31
CA VAL A 545 -70.53 -9.84 -32.72
C VAL A 545 -71.46 -9.09 -31.77
N HIS A 546 -71.05 -9.04 -30.51
CA HIS A 546 -71.78 -8.39 -29.42
C HIS A 546 -70.90 -7.34 -28.76
N GLY A 547 -71.50 -6.36 -28.11
CA GLY A 547 -70.70 -5.42 -27.33
C GLY A 547 -71.51 -4.66 -26.30
N GLU A 548 -70.83 -4.37 -25.20
CA GLU A 548 -71.39 -3.77 -23.99
C GLU A 548 -70.47 -2.65 -23.51
N ARG A 549 -71.07 -1.58 -22.98
CA ARG A 549 -70.32 -0.55 -22.27
C ARG A 549 -70.05 -1.02 -20.85
N VAL A 550 -68.78 -1.04 -20.47
CA VAL A 550 -68.31 -1.44 -19.13
C VAL A 550 -67.72 -0.24 -18.39
N SER A 551 -67.44 -0.37 -17.09
CA SER A 551 -67.05 0.75 -16.20
C SER A 551 -65.89 1.61 -16.71
N ASN A 552 -64.91 1.02 -17.41
CA ASN A 552 -63.70 1.71 -17.88
C ASN A 552 -63.50 1.67 -19.41
N GLY A 553 -64.56 1.39 -20.18
CA GLY A 553 -64.43 1.29 -21.64
C GLY A 553 -65.61 0.61 -22.31
N PHE A 554 -65.31 -0.12 -23.39
CA PHE A 554 -66.27 -0.90 -24.16
C PHE A 554 -65.70 -2.28 -24.44
N THR A 555 -66.48 -3.32 -24.20
CA THR A 555 -66.10 -4.70 -24.50
C THR A 555 -66.82 -5.14 -25.76
N LEU A 556 -66.06 -5.60 -26.75
CA LEU A 556 -66.57 -6.25 -27.97
C LEU A 556 -66.27 -7.75 -27.89
N GLU A 557 -67.28 -8.58 -28.01
CA GLU A 557 -67.17 -10.03 -27.99
C GLU A 557 -67.48 -10.60 -29.36
N ILE A 558 -66.58 -11.42 -29.89
CA ILE A 558 -66.74 -12.14 -31.15
C ILE A 558 -66.87 -13.62 -30.81
N HIS A 559 -68.05 -14.17 -31.02
CA HIS A 559 -68.39 -15.56 -30.71
C HIS A 559 -68.34 -16.41 -31.98
N ASP A 560 -67.40 -17.35 -32.03
CA ASP A 560 -67.31 -18.36 -33.07
C ASP A 560 -67.99 -19.68 -32.63
N ARG A 561 -68.23 -20.60 -33.59
CA ARG A 561 -68.77 -21.95 -33.33
C ARG A 561 -67.83 -23.05 -33.84
N GLY A 562 -66.54 -22.76 -33.83
CA GLY A 562 -65.49 -23.65 -34.30
C GLY A 562 -65.18 -24.81 -33.38
N LEU A 563 -64.08 -25.51 -33.68
CA LEU A 563 -63.58 -26.64 -32.87
C LEU A 563 -63.11 -26.21 -31.47
N GLY A 564 -62.87 -24.90 -31.26
CA GLY A 564 -62.28 -24.36 -30.03
C GLY A 564 -60.80 -24.70 -29.92
N MET A 565 -60.13 -24.13 -28.92
CA MET A 565 -58.70 -24.39 -28.65
C MET A 565 -58.52 -25.28 -27.43
N ALA A 566 -57.50 -26.15 -27.48
CA ALA A 566 -57.05 -26.87 -26.29
C ALA A 566 -56.57 -25.87 -25.21
N PRO A 567 -56.75 -26.16 -23.90
CA PRO A 567 -56.41 -25.21 -22.83
C PRO A 567 -54.97 -24.67 -22.88
N GLU A 568 -54.02 -25.53 -23.25
CA GLU A 568 -52.59 -25.17 -23.39
C GLU A 568 -52.35 -24.23 -24.57
N ILE A 569 -53.04 -24.46 -25.70
CA ILE A 569 -52.97 -23.61 -26.89
C ILE A 569 -53.66 -22.26 -26.63
N LEU A 570 -54.80 -22.27 -25.93
CA LEU A 570 -55.51 -21.06 -25.54
C LEU A 570 -54.68 -20.23 -24.54
N LEU A 571 -53.96 -20.87 -23.64
CA LEU A 571 -53.03 -20.19 -22.72
C LEU A 571 -51.84 -19.59 -23.48
N ASP A 572 -51.18 -20.35 -24.36
CA ASP A 572 -50.09 -19.85 -25.22
C ASP A 572 -50.54 -18.67 -26.09
N ALA A 573 -51.73 -18.77 -26.70
CA ALA A 573 -52.31 -17.67 -27.49
C ALA A 573 -52.56 -16.41 -26.64
N ASN A 574 -53.10 -16.55 -25.42
CA ASN A 574 -53.31 -15.42 -24.51
C ASN A 574 -52.00 -14.83 -23.97
N LEU A 575 -50.98 -15.65 -23.68
CA LEU A 575 -49.65 -15.17 -23.27
C LEU A 575 -48.99 -14.35 -24.38
N ARG A 576 -49.06 -14.82 -25.63
CA ARG A 576 -48.55 -14.08 -26.80
C ARG A 576 -49.31 -12.77 -27.04
N LEU A 577 -50.64 -12.75 -26.79
CA LEU A 577 -51.44 -11.53 -26.85
C LEU A 577 -51.09 -10.53 -25.73
N ALA A 578 -50.52 -10.98 -24.62
CA ALA A 578 -50.17 -10.15 -23.46
C ALA A 578 -48.72 -9.64 -23.44
N GLU A 579 -47.74 -10.44 -23.86
CA GLU A 579 -46.30 -10.14 -23.69
C GLU A 579 -45.60 -9.54 -24.92
N THR A 580 -46.29 -9.43 -26.06
CA THR A 580 -45.75 -9.00 -27.38
C THR A 580 -44.28 -9.43 -27.60
N PRO A 581 -43.99 -10.74 -27.79
CA PRO A 581 -42.64 -11.21 -28.05
C PRO A 581 -42.06 -10.64 -29.36
N ASP A 582 -40.73 -10.59 -29.48
CA ASP A 582 -40.06 -10.27 -30.75
C ASP A 582 -40.46 -11.30 -31.82
N PHE A 583 -40.73 -10.85 -33.05
CA PHE A 583 -41.13 -11.73 -34.14
C PHE A 583 -39.98 -12.67 -34.55
N GLU A 584 -40.20 -13.98 -34.46
CA GLU A 584 -39.29 -15.01 -34.99
C GLU A 584 -39.79 -15.54 -36.34
N LEU A 585 -38.88 -15.64 -37.31
CA LEU A 585 -39.15 -16.00 -38.72
C LEU A 585 -39.75 -17.41 -38.93
N SER A 586 -39.83 -18.24 -37.89
CA SER A 586 -40.30 -19.63 -37.97
C SER A 586 -41.82 -19.82 -37.83
N ASP A 587 -42.59 -18.81 -37.41
CA ASP A 587 -44.02 -18.92 -37.03
C ASP A 587 -44.99 -18.29 -38.06
N THR A 588 -44.84 -18.62 -39.36
CA THR A 588 -45.63 -17.98 -40.45
C THR A 588 -47.14 -18.25 -40.37
N ASP A 589 -47.57 -19.40 -39.82
CA ASP A 589 -48.99 -19.83 -39.79
C ASP A 589 -49.85 -19.11 -38.74
N ARG A 590 -49.24 -18.28 -37.88
CA ARG A 590 -49.90 -17.61 -36.74
C ARG A 590 -49.80 -16.08 -36.78
N LEU A 591 -49.52 -15.55 -37.97
CA LEU A 591 -49.26 -14.14 -38.22
C LEU A 591 -50.41 -13.22 -37.74
N GLY A 592 -51.67 -13.67 -37.83
CA GLY A 592 -52.84 -12.90 -37.41
C GLY A 592 -52.86 -12.55 -35.91
N LEU A 593 -52.54 -13.49 -35.02
CA LEU A 593 -52.51 -13.23 -33.58
C LEU A 593 -51.37 -12.29 -33.17
N PHE A 594 -50.25 -12.31 -33.90
CA PHE A 594 -49.13 -11.39 -33.68
C PHE A 594 -49.47 -9.96 -34.14
N VAL A 595 -50.16 -9.81 -35.28
CA VAL A 595 -50.68 -8.50 -35.72
C VAL A 595 -51.67 -7.96 -34.68
N VAL A 596 -52.56 -8.81 -34.16
CA VAL A 596 -53.49 -8.45 -33.08
C VAL A 596 -52.74 -8.00 -31.81
N SER A 597 -51.73 -8.75 -31.34
CA SER A 597 -50.97 -8.38 -30.13
C SER A 597 -50.25 -7.04 -30.28
N ARG A 598 -49.66 -6.77 -31.45
CA ARG A 598 -48.97 -5.51 -31.72
C ARG A 598 -49.91 -4.32 -31.84
N LEU A 599 -51.05 -4.48 -32.52
CA LEU A 599 -52.08 -3.43 -32.61
C LEU A 599 -52.72 -3.17 -31.24
N ALA A 600 -52.95 -4.24 -30.46
CA ALA A 600 -53.48 -4.17 -29.10
C ALA A 600 -52.54 -3.38 -28.18
N GLN A 601 -51.24 -3.70 -28.20
CA GLN A 601 -50.23 -2.98 -27.43
C GLN A 601 -50.12 -1.50 -27.86
N ARG A 602 -50.15 -1.22 -29.17
CA ARG A 602 -50.04 0.15 -29.69
C ARG A 602 -51.18 1.07 -29.24
N GLN A 603 -52.41 0.54 -29.16
CA GLN A 603 -53.59 1.30 -28.75
C GLN A 603 -53.97 1.07 -27.27
N ASN A 604 -53.20 0.29 -26.52
CA ASN A 604 -53.52 -0.13 -25.15
C ASN A 604 -54.90 -0.83 -25.03
N VAL A 605 -55.27 -1.56 -26.08
CA VAL A 605 -56.44 -2.44 -26.13
C VAL A 605 -56.05 -3.79 -25.54
N ARG A 606 -56.97 -4.44 -24.82
CA ARG A 606 -56.72 -5.79 -24.31
C ARG A 606 -57.55 -6.80 -25.08
N VAL A 607 -56.90 -7.85 -25.56
CA VAL A 607 -57.57 -8.95 -26.26
C VAL A 607 -57.35 -10.22 -25.45
N SER A 608 -58.42 -10.97 -25.19
CA SER A 608 -58.33 -12.28 -24.56
C SER A 608 -59.21 -13.28 -25.29
N LEU A 609 -58.74 -14.52 -25.37
CA LEU A 609 -59.47 -15.63 -25.98
C LEU A 609 -60.00 -16.53 -24.86
N GLN A 610 -61.29 -16.85 -24.92
CA GLN A 610 -61.99 -17.68 -23.93
C GLN A 610 -62.80 -18.76 -24.63
N LYS A 611 -63.22 -19.79 -23.90
CA LYS A 611 -64.07 -20.85 -24.46
C LYS A 611 -65.49 -20.32 -24.67
N SER A 612 -66.05 -20.48 -25.87
CA SER A 612 -67.40 -20.01 -26.20
C SER A 612 -68.47 -20.88 -25.53
N PRO A 613 -69.53 -20.28 -24.94
CA PRO A 613 -70.70 -21.02 -24.43
C PRO A 613 -71.46 -21.80 -25.52
N TYR A 614 -71.28 -21.43 -26.79
CA TYR A 614 -71.98 -22.01 -27.94
C TYR A 614 -71.14 -23.07 -28.69
N GLY A 615 -70.01 -23.51 -28.10
CA GLY A 615 -68.95 -24.24 -28.81
C GLY A 615 -68.01 -23.27 -29.52
N GLY A 616 -66.72 -23.61 -29.66
CA GLY A 616 -65.72 -22.72 -30.28
C GLY A 616 -64.97 -21.79 -29.31
N THR A 617 -64.52 -20.64 -29.81
CA THR A 617 -63.78 -19.61 -29.08
C THR A 617 -64.54 -18.27 -29.07
N THR A 618 -64.46 -17.53 -27.96
CA THR A 618 -64.88 -16.14 -27.87
C THR A 618 -63.64 -15.25 -27.78
N ALA A 619 -63.48 -14.32 -28.72
CA ALA A 619 -62.48 -13.27 -28.61
C ALA A 619 -63.11 -12.04 -27.94
N VAL A 620 -62.56 -11.65 -26.78
CA VAL A 620 -63.00 -10.52 -25.98
C VAL A 620 -62.02 -9.37 -26.17
N VAL A 621 -62.47 -8.30 -26.80
CA VAL A 621 -61.70 -7.08 -27.09
C VAL A 621 -62.18 -5.97 -26.16
N PHE A 622 -61.35 -5.60 -25.19
CA PHE A 622 -61.59 -4.48 -24.30
C PHE A 622 -60.94 -3.22 -24.87
N ILE A 623 -61.78 -2.27 -25.28
CA ILE A 623 -61.41 -0.96 -25.81
C ILE A 623 -61.46 0.04 -24.64
N PRO A 624 -60.33 0.63 -24.22
CA PRO A 624 -60.30 1.55 -23.08
C PRO A 624 -61.03 2.86 -23.40
N ALA A 625 -61.59 3.49 -22.37
CA ALA A 625 -62.33 4.75 -22.51
C ALA A 625 -61.52 5.87 -23.20
N ALA A 626 -60.19 5.85 -23.09
CA ALA A 626 -59.31 6.83 -23.76
C ALA A 626 -59.40 6.83 -25.29
N LEU A 627 -59.84 5.72 -25.91
CA LEU A 627 -60.03 5.62 -27.36
C LEU A 627 -61.46 5.93 -27.80
N LEU A 628 -62.39 6.10 -26.85
CA LEU A 628 -63.81 6.27 -27.11
C LEU A 628 -64.19 7.75 -26.99
N THR A 629 -65.13 8.19 -27.82
CA THR A 629 -65.71 9.54 -27.81
C THR A 629 -67.24 9.43 -27.81
N ASP A 630 -67.93 10.54 -27.59
CA ASP A 630 -69.37 10.59 -27.87
C ASP A 630 -69.63 10.38 -29.37
N ALA A 631 -70.74 9.72 -29.71
CA ALA A 631 -71.05 9.38 -31.09
C ALA A 631 -71.37 10.65 -31.91
N PRO A 632 -70.68 10.90 -33.04
CA PRO A 632 -71.06 11.98 -33.94
C PRO A 632 -72.43 11.70 -34.59
N ASP A 633 -73.28 12.73 -34.68
CA ASP A 633 -74.60 12.68 -35.34
C ASP A 633 -74.44 12.44 -36.85
N THR A 634 -74.45 11.18 -37.26
CA THR A 634 -74.51 10.81 -38.68
C THR A 634 -75.97 10.63 -39.07
N HIS A 635 -76.56 11.62 -39.75
CA HIS A 635 -77.88 11.52 -40.38
C HIS A 635 -77.88 10.50 -41.51
N GLY A 636 -77.99 9.20 -41.21
CA GLY A 636 -78.56 8.15 -42.09
C GLY A 636 -78.00 7.97 -43.51
N THR A 637 -76.98 8.71 -43.95
CA THR A 637 -76.31 8.50 -45.23
C THR A 637 -75.16 7.53 -44.99
N GLY A 638 -75.35 6.29 -45.43
CA GLY A 638 -74.32 5.25 -45.40
C GLY A 638 -72.99 5.78 -45.95
N PHE A 639 -71.94 5.50 -45.21
CA PHE A 639 -70.56 5.79 -45.56
C PHE A 639 -70.19 4.99 -46.82
N ARG A 640 -70.41 5.54 -48.03
CA ARG A 640 -69.86 4.99 -49.26
C ARG A 640 -68.36 5.31 -49.29
N LEU A 641 -67.55 4.40 -48.77
CA LEU A 641 -66.22 4.16 -49.33
C LEU A 641 -66.44 3.85 -50.83
N ASP A 642 -65.59 4.38 -51.70
CA ASP A 642 -65.63 4.21 -53.17
C ASP A 642 -66.59 5.11 -53.97
N ARG A 643 -66.17 6.38 -54.10
CA ARG A 643 -66.20 7.14 -55.38
C ARG A 643 -65.59 8.53 -55.37
N ARG A 644 -65.19 9.07 -54.20
CA ARG A 644 -64.50 10.38 -54.12
C ARG A 644 -62.97 10.27 -54.09
N ALA A 645 -62.43 9.04 -54.04
CA ALA A 645 -61.00 8.76 -53.99
C ALA A 645 -60.30 8.80 -55.36
N GLU A 646 -61.02 8.76 -56.49
CA GLU A 646 -60.39 8.76 -57.83
C GLU A 646 -60.17 10.17 -58.43
N ARG A 647 -60.85 11.22 -57.97
CA ARG A 647 -60.74 12.58 -58.56
C ARG A 647 -59.68 13.50 -57.92
N ALA A 648 -58.93 13.04 -56.93
CA ALA A 648 -57.83 13.82 -56.34
C ALA A 648 -56.42 13.30 -56.70
N ILE A 649 -56.34 12.29 -57.57
CA ILE A 649 -55.07 11.71 -58.03
C ILE A 649 -54.75 12.10 -59.49
N GLY A 650 -55.69 12.75 -60.20
CA GLY A 650 -55.54 13.15 -61.61
C GLY A 650 -55.88 14.62 -61.89
N SER A 651 -55.11 15.57 -61.35
CA SER A 651 -54.87 16.89 -61.98
C SER A 651 -53.83 17.66 -61.17
N GLY A 652 -52.69 17.97 -61.81
CA GLY A 652 -51.66 18.78 -61.17
C GLY A 652 -50.25 18.60 -61.72
N ARG A 653 -50.07 18.62 -63.06
CA ARG A 653 -48.80 18.96 -63.71
C ARG A 653 -49.05 19.36 -65.18
N SER A 654 -49.12 20.67 -65.45
CA SER A 654 -48.29 21.37 -66.46
C SER A 654 -48.86 22.75 -66.87
N SER A 655 -47.95 23.72 -66.92
CA SER A 655 -47.88 25.02 -67.64
C SER A 655 -47.19 26.02 -66.70
N ASP A 656 -46.19 26.82 -67.06
CA ASP A 656 -45.29 27.00 -68.21
C ASP A 656 -44.14 27.86 -67.64
N ALA A 657 -42.86 27.54 -67.84
CA ALA A 657 -41.99 27.96 -68.95
C ALA A 657 -41.53 29.45 -68.96
N ALA A 658 -40.21 29.59 -69.15
CA ALA A 658 -39.44 30.76 -69.64
C ALA A 658 -39.08 31.85 -68.60
N GLN A 659 -37.87 32.42 -68.49
CA GLN A 659 -36.64 32.49 -69.32
C GLN A 659 -35.43 32.52 -68.35
N GLY A 660 -34.31 31.85 -68.60
CA GLY A 660 -33.18 32.32 -69.44
C GLY A 660 -32.23 33.19 -68.61
N GLY A 661 -30.93 32.98 -68.46
CA GLY A 661 -29.98 32.02 -69.02
C GLY A 661 -28.57 32.59 -68.80
N GLN A 662 -27.58 31.69 -68.64
CA GLN A 662 -26.15 31.85 -68.99
C GLN A 662 -25.34 32.89 -68.17
N SER A 663 -24.05 32.77 -67.89
CA SER A 663 -23.01 31.86 -68.37
C SER A 663 -21.78 31.91 -67.44
N ALA A 664 -21.05 30.79 -67.41
CA ALA A 664 -19.59 30.65 -67.43
C ALA A 664 -18.71 31.33 -66.36
N ALA A 665 -18.05 30.46 -65.57
CA ALA A 665 -16.69 30.66 -65.05
C ALA A 665 -15.66 30.67 -66.22
N PRO A 666 -14.38 31.12 -66.06
CA PRO A 666 -13.42 30.44 -65.19
C PRO A 666 -12.28 31.32 -64.57
N GLY A 667 -11.64 30.76 -63.54
CA GLY A 667 -10.18 30.74 -63.32
C GLY A 667 -9.42 32.03 -62.95
N GLY A 668 -8.62 31.99 -61.87
CA GLY A 668 -7.49 32.92 -61.69
C GLY A 668 -7.07 33.19 -60.23
N GLU A 669 -6.01 32.49 -59.83
CA GLU A 669 -4.98 32.70 -58.79
C GLU A 669 -4.93 33.97 -57.89
N ARG A 670 -4.32 33.72 -56.71
CA ARG A 670 -3.31 34.55 -55.98
C ARG A 670 -3.73 35.47 -54.80
N ARG A 671 -3.56 34.90 -53.59
CA ARG A 671 -2.70 35.34 -52.45
C ARG A 671 -2.48 36.85 -52.16
N VAL A 672 -2.69 37.18 -50.86
CA VAL A 672 -1.88 38.01 -49.92
C VAL A 672 -2.49 39.34 -49.40
N ASN A 673 -2.62 39.36 -48.07
CA ASN A 673 -2.57 40.44 -47.06
C ASN A 673 -3.22 41.82 -47.30
N GLY A 674 -4.10 42.17 -46.36
CA GLY A 674 -3.67 43.03 -45.25
C GLY A 674 -4.47 44.31 -44.99
N ARG A 675 -4.84 44.49 -43.71
CA ARG A 675 -5.16 45.74 -42.99
C ARG A 675 -6.45 46.46 -43.42
N SER A 676 -7.19 47.16 -42.57
CA SER A 676 -7.24 47.50 -41.13
C SER A 676 -8.70 47.99 -40.92
N VAL A 677 -9.28 48.13 -39.74
CA VAL A 677 -9.18 49.23 -38.76
C VAL A 677 -10.36 48.92 -37.80
N ALA A 678 -10.13 48.60 -36.52
CA ALA A 678 -10.20 49.50 -35.35
C ALA A 678 -11.54 50.25 -35.24
N LEU A 679 -12.24 50.22 -34.10
CA LEU A 679 -12.05 50.98 -32.86
C LEU A 679 -13.28 50.63 -31.98
N SER A 680 -13.34 50.69 -30.66
CA SER A 680 -12.41 50.92 -29.57
C SER A 680 -13.15 50.65 -28.24
N PRO A 681 -12.42 50.61 -27.11
CA PRO A 681 -12.83 50.05 -25.82
C PRO A 681 -13.14 51.13 -24.76
N VAL A 682 -13.54 50.72 -23.54
CA VAL A 682 -13.20 51.44 -22.30
C VAL A 682 -12.87 50.43 -21.17
N PRO A 683 -11.73 50.61 -20.43
CA PRO A 683 -11.22 49.79 -19.32
C PRO A 683 -11.59 50.40 -17.95
N THR A 684 -11.33 49.85 -16.75
CA THR A 684 -10.07 49.49 -16.05
C THR A 684 -10.50 48.93 -14.67
N GLY A 685 -9.83 47.96 -14.05
CA GLY A 685 -8.68 48.24 -13.20
C GLY A 685 -8.32 47.04 -12.31
N LEU A 686 -7.02 46.84 -12.15
CA LEU A 686 -6.32 45.76 -11.44
C LEU A 686 -6.31 46.00 -9.92
N THR A 687 -6.30 44.92 -9.12
CA THR A 687 -5.24 44.53 -8.15
C THR A 687 -5.75 43.44 -7.19
N GLY A 688 -4.87 42.50 -6.83
CA GLY A 688 -5.07 41.61 -5.67
C GLY A 688 -4.87 40.13 -5.98
N ALA A 689 -3.70 39.59 -5.63
CA ALA A 689 -3.29 38.21 -5.84
C ALA A 689 -3.77 37.28 -4.71
N GLY A 690 -4.16 36.06 -5.09
CA GLY A 690 -3.54 34.84 -4.60
C GLY A 690 -3.88 34.30 -3.20
N VAL A 691 -4.37 33.05 -3.25
CA VAL A 691 -4.09 31.91 -2.34
C VAL A 691 -5.28 31.43 -1.49
N LEU A 692 -5.53 30.15 -1.74
CA LEU A 692 -6.35 29.15 -1.08
C LEU A 692 -6.13 29.09 0.44
N ASP A 693 -7.20 28.92 1.21
CA ASP A 693 -7.11 28.34 2.54
C ASP A 693 -8.27 27.36 2.78
N GLY A 694 -7.95 26.31 3.54
CA GLY A 694 -8.63 25.01 3.56
C GLY A 694 -9.89 24.90 4.45
N PRO A 695 -10.35 23.68 4.72
CA PRO A 695 -11.52 23.44 5.57
C PRO A 695 -11.14 23.42 7.06
N VAL A 696 -12.02 23.99 7.88
CA VAL A 696 -12.00 24.01 9.35
C VAL A 696 -13.06 23.01 9.86
N GLU A 697 -12.83 22.51 11.09
CA GLU A 697 -13.75 21.82 12.03
C GLU A 697 -13.77 20.27 11.98
N LEU A 698 -13.57 19.50 13.07
CA LEU A 698 -13.61 19.73 14.52
C LEU A 698 -12.77 18.68 15.30
N GLU A 699 -12.31 19.09 16.48
CA GLU A 699 -11.76 18.23 17.55
C GLU A 699 -12.82 17.38 18.30
N ALA A 700 -12.29 16.42 19.06
CA ALA A 700 -12.87 15.26 19.78
C ALA A 700 -13.64 15.65 21.08
N PRO A 701 -13.91 14.80 22.12
CA PRO A 701 -13.56 13.38 22.37
C PRO A 701 -14.61 12.51 23.11
N VAL A 702 -14.44 11.17 23.11
CA VAL A 702 -14.83 10.32 24.27
C VAL A 702 -13.95 9.06 24.34
N GLY A 703 -13.49 8.75 25.56
CA GLY A 703 -12.33 7.92 25.87
C GLY A 703 -12.51 6.39 25.94
N PRO A 704 -11.44 5.68 26.36
CA PRO A 704 -11.36 4.23 26.35
C PRO A 704 -11.93 3.60 27.64
N LEU A 705 -12.64 2.49 27.48
CA LEU A 705 -13.17 1.66 28.55
C LEU A 705 -12.08 0.73 29.11
N ASP A 706 -11.93 0.84 30.42
CA ASP A 706 -11.25 -0.05 31.36
C ASP A 706 -11.78 -1.49 31.31
N PHE A 707 -10.88 -2.46 31.43
CA PHE A 707 -11.19 -3.76 32.05
C PHE A 707 -9.97 -4.24 32.84
N ALA A 708 -10.18 -4.32 34.16
CA ALA A 708 -9.29 -4.91 35.16
C ALA A 708 -9.71 -6.36 35.49
N GLY A 709 -8.75 -7.15 35.99
CA GLY A 709 -8.90 -8.49 36.61
C GLY A 709 -8.52 -9.63 35.67
N ASP A 710 -7.60 -10.56 35.97
CA ASP A 710 -7.28 -11.20 37.26
C ASP A 710 -5.93 -11.97 37.14
N PRO A 711 -5.14 -12.18 38.22
CA PRO A 711 -3.87 -12.90 38.19
C PRO A 711 -4.02 -14.36 38.67
N LEU A 712 -3.30 -15.30 38.04
CA LEU A 712 -3.15 -16.67 38.55
C LEU A 712 -1.68 -17.10 38.55
N ASP A 713 -1.10 -17.02 39.75
CA ASP A 713 -0.47 -18.10 40.50
C ASP A 713 0.19 -19.28 39.73
N ARG A 714 1.51 -19.41 39.90
CA ARG A 714 2.18 -20.66 40.31
C ARG A 714 3.67 -20.43 40.59
N SER A 715 4.05 -20.58 41.86
CA SER A 715 5.40 -21.00 42.29
C SER A 715 5.36 -22.52 42.62
N PRO A 716 6.42 -23.13 43.17
CA PRO A 716 7.47 -23.84 42.46
C PRO A 716 7.49 -25.36 42.73
N ASP A 717 8.19 -26.11 41.89
CA ASP A 717 8.91 -27.36 42.21
C ASP A 717 10.10 -27.52 41.26
#